data_AF-I4INJ8-F1
#
_entry.id   AF-I4INJ8-F1
#
_cell.length_a   1.000
_cell.length_b   1.000
_cell.length_c   1.000
_cell.angle_alpha   90.00
_cell.angle_beta   90.00
_cell.angle_gamma   90.00
#
_symmetry.space_group_name_H-M   'P 1'
#
loop_
_entity.id
_entity.type
_entity.pdbx_description
1 polymer ?
#
loop_
_entity_poly.entity_id
_entity_poly.type
_entity_poly.pdbx_seq_one_letter_code
_entity_poly.pdbx_strand_id
1 'polypeptide(L)'
;MSDFPESIRNTSVSDQATNNDALGFEPYVIAIAEFLLHEQTQPPLTLSVEGEWGSGKSSFMKMLEEYLRKKGGRTVWFNAWRHDKAESVWAAFALSFIKQISTPKNWRDLPRIILGHFKLQLLRFNLEKGLFELIKALPLIIFVICASIAIPFILIIYGVEGINELIRATTSQDVFWSKINSVFKLLFTAGGLTLSGAGIFSGIKSLLRNFQRLLQNPKNNLIKYIEAPDYKKQSAFVEEFHEDFAKIVDAYIGNDRVYVFIDDLDRCEHPKSADLMQAINLMIADDPSVVFILGMDREKVAASLAVKYENILKYLPSETTEIDPDILARRSANKGLAYGYTFIEKFVQLPFLVPQPSQSDFERFLIQLATSTPPNLQPAKPHFTFFQSFWGKFKLALPQRNNSQKHLTSATSNQTSDLKNLSLDNPSIESEQTEKQKARASVIKRLEAIQVNKSDNRDSQTVRNVIMMVAPALDYNPRRIKHFINVFRLKVYIANETGLFFEERDEKDNLLVPSLTFEQLGKFTAISLKWPLLLSDLENDKQILAKLEKFARGEWHPPNEEESIRYWGSHTKLKALMAYSYEKSTTEEVLQINPKFSFAKVNVDKLLQVSPRVIRPANEPIQPQQIRQNVKTFQYIPSLPPDFNLEMVDIHAGKFNMGSNENENEKPIYEVTVPAFQIGKYPVTQAQYQAVMGYNPSRFSGNPQNPVESVTWFNAQAFCEKLSQLTGKNYRLPTEAEWEYACRARTETLFSFGDDKEQLGDYAWFRTNSNNETHPVGEKLPNPWGIYDMHGNVWEWCADQHHESYADKPDNIKKNGSIAWADNNITNQSSRILRGGSWFHIPVKSRSASREKYDADDGFNDIGFRVVCDLPQSVNS
;
A
#
# COMPACT_ATOMS: atom_id res chain seq x y z
N MET A 1 52.68 -13.25 -10.37
CA MET A 1 52.34 -11.88 -10.85
C MET A 1 51.73 -12.06 -12.22
N SER A 2 50.43 -11.83 -12.38
CA SER A 2 49.73 -11.95 -13.67
C SER A 2 49.84 -10.61 -14.41
N ASP A 3 50.52 -10.62 -15.56
CA ASP A 3 50.89 -9.45 -16.38
C ASP A 3 49.73 -8.83 -17.19
N PHE A 4 48.50 -8.83 -16.66
CA PHE A 4 47.40 -8.09 -17.27
C PHE A 4 47.13 -6.81 -16.44
N PRO A 5 47.11 -5.61 -17.05
CA PRO A 5 46.72 -4.42 -16.32
C PRO A 5 45.29 -4.61 -15.82
N GLU A 6 45.10 -4.48 -14.51
CA GLU A 6 43.77 -4.48 -13.89
C GLU A 6 42.96 -3.33 -14.50
N SER A 7 41.94 -3.66 -15.30
CA SER A 7 41.08 -2.67 -15.93
C SER A 7 39.75 -2.58 -15.19
N ILE A 8 39.39 -1.40 -14.70
CA ILE A 8 38.02 -1.09 -14.30
C ILE A 8 37.20 -0.95 -15.59
N ARG A 9 36.05 -1.62 -15.66
CA ARG A 9 35.16 -1.56 -16.82
C ARG A 9 34.74 -0.11 -17.11
N ASN A 10 34.92 0.36 -18.34
CA ASN A 10 34.59 1.73 -18.76
C ASN A 10 33.07 2.02 -18.90
N THR A 11 32.20 1.14 -18.41
CA THR A 11 30.74 1.27 -18.51
C THR A 11 30.09 1.05 -17.16
N SER A 12 29.20 1.95 -16.75
CA SER A 12 28.39 1.82 -15.54
C SER A 12 27.50 0.57 -15.59
N VAL A 13 27.38 -0.13 -14.47
CA VAL A 13 26.42 -1.23 -14.28
C VAL A 13 25.08 -0.63 -13.83
N SER A 14 23.98 -1.07 -14.43
CA SER A 14 22.63 -0.66 -14.03
C SER A 14 22.23 -1.30 -12.71
N ASP A 15 21.61 -0.52 -11.82
CA ASP A 15 21.02 -0.97 -10.54
C ASP A 15 19.55 -1.37 -10.68
N GLN A 16 18.99 -1.34 -11.90
CA GLN A 16 17.59 -1.66 -12.13
C GLN A 16 17.27 -3.14 -11.95
N ALA A 17 16.14 -3.42 -11.30
CA ALA A 17 15.62 -4.78 -11.17
C ALA A 17 15.39 -5.45 -12.53
N THR A 18 15.72 -6.73 -12.64
CA THR A 18 15.71 -7.52 -13.87
C THR A 18 14.92 -8.81 -13.71
N ASN A 19 14.45 -9.37 -14.81
CA ASN A 19 13.82 -10.69 -14.90
C ASN A 19 14.81 -11.81 -15.29
N ASN A 20 16.08 -11.47 -15.54
CA ASN A 20 17.11 -12.46 -15.79
C ASN A 20 17.58 -13.08 -14.47
N ASP A 21 17.56 -14.41 -14.37
CA ASP A 21 18.04 -15.10 -13.17
C ASP A 21 19.57 -15.15 -13.11
N ALA A 22 20.15 -14.16 -12.45
CA ALA A 22 21.57 -14.12 -12.14
C ALA A 22 21.87 -14.53 -10.69
N LEU A 23 20.84 -14.62 -9.84
CA LEU A 23 20.97 -14.73 -8.37
C LEU A 23 20.40 -16.05 -7.83
N GLY A 24 19.95 -16.96 -8.70
CA GLY A 24 19.46 -18.28 -8.31
C GLY A 24 18.00 -18.30 -7.84
N PHE A 25 17.19 -17.34 -8.28
CA PHE A 25 15.78 -17.21 -7.86
C PHE A 25 14.82 -18.13 -8.61
N GLU A 26 15.21 -18.69 -9.77
CA GLU A 26 14.34 -19.48 -10.64
C GLU A 26 13.59 -20.62 -9.93
N PRO A 27 14.22 -21.48 -9.09
CA PRO A 27 13.51 -22.57 -8.41
C PRO A 27 12.39 -22.08 -7.47
N TYR A 28 12.64 -20.98 -6.77
CA TYR A 28 11.67 -20.37 -5.85
C TYR A 28 10.52 -19.71 -6.61
N VAL A 29 10.81 -19.04 -7.73
CA VAL A 29 9.81 -18.43 -8.61
C VAL A 29 8.89 -19.52 -9.19
N ILE A 30 9.45 -20.64 -9.64
CA ILE A 30 8.68 -21.78 -10.15
C ILE A 30 7.78 -22.32 -9.04
N ALA A 31 8.34 -22.61 -7.85
CA ALA A 31 7.58 -23.15 -6.73
C ALA A 31 6.37 -22.27 -6.35
N ILE A 32 6.58 -20.95 -6.22
CA ILE A 32 5.50 -20.01 -5.91
C ILE A 32 4.49 -19.95 -7.04
N ALA A 33 4.95 -19.84 -8.30
CA ALA A 33 4.04 -19.75 -9.44
C ALA A 33 3.17 -21.01 -9.57
N GLU A 34 3.73 -22.20 -9.41
CA GLU A 34 2.98 -23.45 -9.45
C GLU A 34 1.99 -23.56 -8.29
N PHE A 35 2.39 -23.16 -7.08
CA PHE A 35 1.48 -23.08 -5.94
C PHE A 35 0.29 -22.15 -6.24
N LEU A 36 0.54 -20.96 -6.81
CA LEU A 36 -0.50 -19.96 -7.12
C LEU A 36 -1.42 -20.39 -8.28
N LEU A 37 -0.86 -21.07 -9.29
CA LEU A 37 -1.61 -21.57 -10.46
C LEU A 37 -2.43 -22.82 -10.15
N HIS A 38 -2.16 -23.51 -9.03
CA HIS A 38 -2.86 -24.73 -8.66
C HIS A 38 -4.36 -24.50 -8.46
N GLU A 39 -5.21 -25.38 -8.99
CA GLU A 39 -6.68 -25.20 -8.97
C GLU A 39 -7.25 -25.09 -7.56
N GLN A 40 -6.72 -25.86 -6.61
CA GLN A 40 -7.13 -25.82 -5.19
C GLN A 40 -6.62 -24.59 -4.41
N THR A 41 -5.73 -23.78 -4.98
CA THR A 41 -5.29 -22.53 -4.35
C THR A 41 -6.35 -21.47 -4.62
N GLN A 42 -7.31 -21.35 -3.71
CA GLN A 42 -8.45 -20.45 -3.84
C GLN A 42 -8.08 -19.03 -3.37
N PRO A 43 -8.38 -17.99 -4.17
CA PRO A 43 -8.37 -16.61 -3.69
C PRO A 43 -9.58 -16.35 -2.77
N PRO A 44 -9.58 -15.25 -2.00
CA PRO A 44 -8.56 -14.21 -1.95
C PRO A 44 -7.30 -14.67 -1.18
N LEU A 45 -6.13 -14.30 -1.70
CA LEU A 45 -4.84 -14.72 -1.15
C LEU A 45 -3.80 -13.61 -1.27
N THR A 46 -3.05 -13.37 -0.19
CA THR A 46 -1.96 -12.39 -0.13
C THR A 46 -0.65 -13.08 0.19
N LEU A 47 0.27 -12.99 -0.77
CA LEU A 47 1.67 -13.37 -0.66
C LEU A 47 2.50 -12.11 -0.40
N SER A 48 3.37 -12.11 0.61
CA SER A 48 4.42 -11.09 0.73
C SER A 48 5.75 -11.65 0.23
N VAL A 49 6.49 -10.82 -0.51
CA VAL A 49 7.87 -11.02 -0.92
C VAL A 49 8.73 -10.06 -0.10
N GLU A 50 9.41 -10.61 0.91
CA GLU A 50 10.04 -9.87 2.00
C GLU A 50 11.57 -9.85 1.88
N GLY A 51 12.18 -8.78 2.39
CA GLY A 51 13.64 -8.67 2.50
C GLY A 51 14.11 -7.21 2.59
N GLU A 52 15.37 -7.02 2.96
CA GLU A 52 15.98 -5.68 3.06
C GLU A 52 16.21 -5.04 1.68
N TRP A 53 16.66 -3.79 1.68
CA TRP A 53 17.10 -3.14 0.45
C TRP A 53 18.24 -3.93 -0.20
N GLY A 54 18.20 -4.07 -1.53
CA GLY A 54 19.21 -4.82 -2.28
C GLY A 54 19.05 -6.34 -2.29
N SER A 55 18.09 -6.93 -1.55
CA SER A 55 17.91 -8.40 -1.51
C SER A 55 17.38 -9.01 -2.82
N GLY A 56 16.89 -8.20 -3.75
CA GLY A 56 16.37 -8.67 -5.03
C GLY A 56 14.85 -8.86 -5.12
N LYS A 57 14.06 -8.37 -4.14
CA LYS A 57 12.56 -8.43 -4.13
C LYS A 57 11.92 -8.07 -5.47
N SER A 58 12.25 -6.90 -6.01
CA SER A 58 11.67 -6.42 -7.27
C SER A 58 12.07 -7.29 -8.46
N SER A 59 13.29 -7.83 -8.48
CA SER A 59 13.74 -8.78 -9.52
C SER A 59 12.97 -10.10 -9.42
N PHE A 60 12.83 -10.63 -8.20
CA PHE A 60 12.04 -11.83 -7.91
C PHE A 60 10.59 -11.67 -8.38
N MET A 61 9.94 -10.56 -8.02
CA MET A 61 8.56 -10.28 -8.43
C MET A 61 8.41 -10.13 -9.94
N LYS A 62 9.37 -9.51 -10.65
CA LYS A 62 9.36 -9.44 -12.11
C LYS A 62 9.47 -10.82 -12.75
N MET A 63 10.34 -11.70 -12.23
CA MET A 63 10.45 -13.09 -12.69
C MET A 63 9.13 -13.85 -12.48
N LEU A 64 8.53 -13.70 -11.30
CA LEU A 64 7.24 -14.32 -10.98
C LEU A 64 6.11 -13.79 -11.89
N GLU A 65 6.04 -12.49 -12.13
CA GLU A 65 5.07 -11.89 -13.04
C GLU A 65 5.21 -12.47 -14.45
N GLU A 66 6.44 -12.56 -14.97
CA GLU A 66 6.70 -13.12 -16.29
C GLU A 66 6.29 -14.59 -16.39
N TYR A 67 6.61 -15.39 -15.37
CA TYR A 67 6.26 -16.80 -15.36
C TYR A 67 4.74 -17.00 -15.33
N LEU A 68 4.02 -16.26 -14.48
CA LEU A 68 2.55 -16.29 -14.42
C LEU A 68 1.93 -15.89 -15.76
N ARG A 69 2.43 -14.82 -16.40
CA ARG A 69 1.97 -14.38 -17.73
C ARG A 69 2.17 -15.44 -18.80
N LYS A 70 3.34 -16.09 -18.82
CA LYS A 70 3.66 -17.17 -19.76
C LYS A 70 2.69 -18.35 -19.62
N LYS A 71 2.20 -18.62 -18.41
CA LYS A 71 1.20 -19.66 -18.11
C LYS A 71 -0.25 -19.20 -18.31
N GLY A 72 -0.48 -18.00 -18.86
CA GLY A 72 -1.82 -17.46 -19.14
C GLY A 72 -2.45 -16.70 -17.97
N GLY A 73 -1.72 -16.52 -16.86
CA GLY A 73 -2.15 -15.71 -15.73
C GLY A 73 -2.24 -14.22 -16.08
N ARG A 74 -3.29 -13.55 -15.60
CA ARG A 74 -3.46 -12.11 -15.78
C ARG A 74 -2.76 -11.37 -14.66
N THR A 75 -1.92 -10.40 -14.99
CA THR A 75 -1.19 -9.63 -13.97
C THR A 75 -1.42 -8.13 -14.07
N VAL A 76 -1.39 -7.48 -12.91
CA VAL A 76 -1.44 -6.04 -12.71
C VAL A 76 -0.21 -5.65 -11.89
N TRP A 77 0.49 -4.57 -12.26
CA TRP A 77 1.64 -4.05 -11.51
C TRP A 77 1.38 -2.65 -11.00
N PHE A 78 1.69 -2.39 -9.73
CA PHE A 78 1.56 -1.09 -9.09
C PHE A 78 2.79 -0.79 -8.24
N ASN A 79 3.38 0.41 -8.43
CA ASN A 79 4.51 0.87 -7.62
C ASN A 79 3.98 1.88 -6.60
N ALA A 80 3.91 1.50 -5.32
CA ALA A 80 3.25 2.31 -4.29
C ALA A 80 3.94 3.66 -4.08
N TRP A 81 5.27 3.66 -3.99
CA TRP A 81 6.08 4.86 -3.80
C TRP A 81 5.91 5.94 -4.89
N ARG A 82 5.62 5.56 -6.14
CA ARG A 82 5.43 6.54 -7.23
C ARG A 82 4.18 7.40 -7.03
N HIS A 83 3.26 6.95 -6.19
CA HIS A 83 2.01 7.61 -5.87
C HIS A 83 2.00 8.14 -4.44
N ASP A 84 3.16 8.21 -3.78
CA ASP A 84 3.28 8.65 -2.39
C ASP A 84 2.86 10.12 -2.20
N LYS A 85 2.99 10.95 -3.24
CA LYS A 85 2.48 12.34 -3.23
C LYS A 85 0.98 12.47 -3.47
N ALA A 86 0.28 11.37 -3.78
CA ALA A 86 -1.17 11.41 -3.93
C ALA A 86 -1.84 11.54 -2.55
N GLU A 87 -2.99 12.22 -2.51
CA GLU A 87 -3.79 12.36 -1.28
C GLU A 87 -4.14 11.00 -0.68
N SER A 88 -4.38 9.99 -1.51
CA SER A 88 -4.51 8.60 -1.07
C SER A 88 -3.87 7.59 -2.05
N VAL A 89 -2.90 6.82 -1.54
CA VAL A 89 -2.18 5.81 -2.34
C VAL A 89 -3.13 4.68 -2.78
N TRP A 90 -4.13 4.34 -1.97
CA TRP A 90 -5.10 3.29 -2.30
C TRP A 90 -6.03 3.67 -3.46
N ALA A 91 -6.40 4.94 -3.62
CA ALA A 91 -7.21 5.40 -4.75
C ALA A 91 -6.41 5.36 -6.05
N ALA A 92 -5.13 5.75 -5.98
CA ALA A 92 -4.21 5.63 -7.11
C ALA A 92 -4.04 4.15 -7.52
N PHE A 93 -3.97 3.23 -6.55
CA PHE A 93 -3.97 1.80 -6.81
C PHE A 93 -5.26 1.35 -7.52
N ALA A 94 -6.43 1.70 -6.99
CA ALA A 94 -7.73 1.31 -7.56
C ALA A 94 -7.87 1.77 -9.03
N LEU A 95 -7.52 3.02 -9.32
CA LEU A 95 -7.54 3.55 -10.68
C LEU A 95 -6.56 2.83 -11.61
N SER A 96 -5.34 2.56 -11.12
CA SER A 96 -4.32 1.83 -11.89
C SER A 96 -4.77 0.40 -12.19
N PHE A 97 -5.34 -0.28 -11.20
CA PHE A 97 -5.87 -1.63 -11.32
C PHE A 97 -6.99 -1.68 -12.37
N ILE A 98 -8.02 -0.84 -12.23
CA ILE A 98 -9.15 -0.77 -13.17
C ILE A 98 -8.66 -0.45 -14.59
N LYS A 99 -7.73 0.50 -14.73
CA LYS A 99 -7.14 0.84 -16.02
C LYS A 99 -6.43 -0.36 -16.66
N GLN A 100 -5.68 -1.14 -15.89
CA GLN A 100 -4.92 -2.28 -16.42
C GLN A 100 -5.81 -3.47 -16.80
N ILE A 101 -6.89 -3.75 -16.05
CA ILE A 101 -7.79 -4.88 -16.36
C ILE A 101 -8.77 -4.60 -17.51
N SER A 102 -9.11 -3.32 -17.72
CA SER A 102 -10.03 -2.85 -18.77
C SER A 102 -9.34 -2.58 -20.11
N THR A 103 -8.01 -2.53 -20.16
CA THR A 103 -7.26 -2.25 -21.39
C THR A 103 -6.87 -3.57 -22.08
N PRO A 104 -7.21 -3.77 -23.37
CA PRO A 104 -6.81 -4.98 -24.09
C PRO A 104 -5.31 -4.99 -24.30
N LYS A 105 -4.63 -6.04 -23.82
CA LYS A 105 -3.19 -6.26 -24.10
C LYS A 105 -3.00 -7.01 -25.42
N ASN A 106 -3.88 -7.97 -25.71
CA ASN A 106 -3.87 -8.76 -26.94
C ASN A 106 -5.25 -8.81 -27.60
N TRP A 107 -5.30 -9.18 -28.89
CA TRP A 107 -6.55 -9.37 -29.64
C TRP A 107 -7.48 -10.42 -29.02
N ARG A 108 -6.93 -11.38 -28.26
CA ARG A 108 -7.68 -12.39 -27.50
C ARG A 108 -8.46 -11.82 -26.30
N ASP A 109 -8.06 -10.65 -25.80
CA ASP A 109 -8.72 -10.00 -24.66
C ASP A 109 -9.94 -9.16 -25.08
N LEU A 110 -10.06 -8.84 -26.37
CA LEU A 110 -11.06 -7.92 -26.91
C LEU A 110 -12.51 -8.39 -26.68
N PRO A 111 -12.88 -9.67 -26.91
CA PRO A 111 -14.24 -10.14 -26.67
C PRO A 111 -14.64 -10.02 -25.20
N ARG A 112 -13.73 -10.36 -24.27
CA ARG A 112 -13.93 -10.25 -22.82
C ARG A 112 -14.15 -8.80 -22.41
N ILE A 113 -13.34 -7.87 -22.92
CA ILE A 113 -13.44 -6.45 -22.56
C ILE A 113 -14.74 -5.85 -23.08
N ILE A 114 -15.14 -6.19 -24.31
CA ILE A 114 -16.44 -5.78 -24.86
C ILE A 114 -17.58 -6.35 -24.02
N LEU A 115 -17.52 -7.63 -23.66
CA LEU A 115 -18.52 -8.28 -22.81
C LEU A 115 -18.56 -7.67 -21.39
N GLY A 116 -17.41 -7.34 -20.81
CA GLY A 116 -17.31 -6.71 -19.50
C GLY A 116 -17.88 -5.30 -19.49
N HIS A 117 -17.60 -4.50 -20.53
CA HIS A 117 -18.27 -3.20 -20.72
C HIS A 117 -19.79 -3.36 -20.85
N PHE A 118 -20.25 -4.35 -21.61
CA PHE A 118 -21.67 -4.64 -21.75
C PHE A 118 -22.32 -5.09 -20.43
N LYS A 119 -21.65 -5.98 -19.68
CA LYS A 119 -22.10 -6.48 -18.37
C LYS A 119 -22.18 -5.34 -17.35
N LEU A 120 -21.20 -4.44 -17.29
CA LEU A 120 -21.26 -3.24 -16.45
C LEU A 120 -22.38 -2.29 -16.85
N GLN A 121 -22.61 -2.11 -18.15
CA GLN A 121 -23.74 -1.32 -18.64
C GLN A 121 -25.07 -1.93 -18.19
N LEU A 122 -25.18 -3.26 -18.22
CA LEU A 122 -26.37 -4.01 -17.81
C LEU A 122 -26.58 -3.97 -16.29
N LEU A 123 -25.52 -4.06 -15.48
CA LEU A 123 -25.57 -3.92 -14.03
C LEU A 123 -26.00 -2.51 -13.57
N ARG A 124 -25.82 -1.49 -14.42
CA ARG A 124 -26.30 -0.12 -14.17
C ARG A 124 -27.80 0.07 -14.46
N PHE A 125 -28.47 -0.90 -15.08
CA PHE A 125 -29.91 -0.85 -15.31
C PHE A 125 -30.67 -1.20 -14.03
N ASN A 126 -31.09 -0.16 -13.31
CA ASN A 126 -31.96 -0.31 -12.16
C ASN A 126 -33.39 -0.64 -12.64
N LEU A 127 -33.91 -1.82 -12.31
CA LEU A 127 -35.18 -2.37 -12.82
C LEU A 127 -36.41 -1.50 -12.49
N GLU A 128 -36.33 -0.65 -11.46
CA GLU A 128 -37.40 0.29 -11.10
C GLU A 128 -37.56 1.48 -12.07
N LYS A 129 -36.54 1.76 -12.91
CA LYS A 129 -36.59 2.78 -13.99
C LYS A 129 -36.60 2.15 -15.39
N GLY A 130 -36.71 0.83 -15.48
CA GLY A 130 -36.20 0.00 -16.58
C GLY A 130 -36.88 0.11 -17.94
N LEU A 131 -38.13 0.56 -18.04
CA LEU A 131 -38.83 0.54 -19.34
C LEU A 131 -38.37 1.65 -20.29
N PHE A 132 -38.10 2.84 -19.76
CA PHE A 132 -37.85 4.03 -20.59
C PHE A 132 -36.43 4.08 -21.17
N GLU A 133 -35.45 3.55 -20.44
CA GLU A 133 -34.06 3.46 -20.92
C GLU A 133 -33.84 2.27 -21.87
N LEU A 134 -34.60 1.17 -21.70
CA LEU A 134 -34.56 0.02 -22.61
C LEU A 134 -35.15 0.37 -24.00
N ILE A 135 -36.18 1.23 -24.04
CA ILE A 135 -36.73 1.81 -25.27
C ILE A 135 -35.67 2.70 -25.98
N LYS A 136 -34.82 3.41 -25.24
CA LYS A 136 -33.72 4.22 -25.82
C LYS A 136 -32.55 3.37 -26.34
N ALA A 137 -32.31 2.20 -25.74
CA ALA A 137 -31.24 1.27 -26.14
C ALA A 137 -31.63 0.33 -27.30
N LEU A 138 -32.94 0.11 -27.52
CA LEU A 138 -33.48 -0.77 -28.57
C LEU A 138 -32.95 -0.47 -29.99
N PRO A 139 -32.87 0.80 -30.45
CA PRO A 139 -32.36 1.12 -31.78
C PRO A 139 -30.88 0.77 -31.96
N LEU A 140 -30.10 0.85 -30.87
CA LEU A 140 -28.67 0.52 -30.88
C LEU A 140 -28.47 -1.00 -30.94
N ILE A 141 -29.25 -1.75 -30.19
CA ILE A 141 -29.23 -3.23 -30.21
C ILE A 141 -29.62 -3.72 -31.62
N ILE A 142 -30.69 -3.16 -32.21
CA ILE A 142 -31.11 -3.46 -33.58
C ILE A 142 -30.00 -3.10 -34.58
N PHE A 143 -29.33 -1.95 -34.42
CA PHE A 143 -28.22 -1.56 -35.28
C PHE A 143 -27.02 -2.52 -35.20
N VAL A 144 -26.64 -2.95 -34.00
CA VAL A 144 -25.53 -3.90 -33.81
C VAL A 144 -25.88 -5.27 -34.39
N ILE A 145 -27.12 -5.75 -34.22
CA ILE A 145 -27.60 -6.99 -34.81
C ILE A 145 -27.57 -6.86 -36.35
N CYS A 146 -28.12 -5.79 -36.92
CA CYS A 146 -28.09 -5.54 -38.36
C CYS A 146 -26.66 -5.45 -38.91
N ALA A 147 -25.74 -4.77 -38.21
CA ALA A 147 -24.34 -4.67 -38.62
C ALA A 147 -23.62 -6.04 -38.55
N SER A 148 -23.89 -6.83 -37.50
CA SER A 148 -23.31 -8.17 -37.33
C SER A 148 -23.77 -9.17 -38.39
N ILE A 149 -24.93 -8.94 -39.03
CA ILE A 149 -25.45 -9.74 -40.13
C ILE A 149 -25.00 -9.17 -41.49
N ALA A 150 -25.03 -7.85 -41.66
CA ALA A 150 -24.69 -7.19 -42.92
C ALA A 150 -23.20 -7.27 -43.26
N ILE A 151 -22.31 -7.16 -42.26
CA ILE A 151 -20.86 -7.19 -42.50
C ILE A 151 -20.40 -8.55 -43.08
N PRO A 152 -20.77 -9.71 -42.50
CA PRO A 152 -20.49 -11.01 -43.10
C PRO A 152 -21.14 -11.19 -44.47
N PHE A 153 -22.37 -10.70 -44.65
CA PHE A 153 -23.11 -10.84 -45.91
C PHE A 153 -22.46 -10.03 -47.05
N ILE A 154 -21.98 -8.82 -46.75
CA ILE A 154 -21.20 -7.99 -47.68
C ILE A 154 -19.85 -8.64 -48.00
N LEU A 155 -19.18 -9.23 -47.00
CA LEU A 155 -17.95 -9.99 -47.18
C LEU A 155 -18.14 -11.23 -48.08
N ILE A 156 -19.28 -11.91 -47.97
CA ILE A 156 -19.63 -13.11 -48.76
C ILE A 156 -19.99 -12.75 -50.20
N ILE A 157 -20.77 -11.67 -50.42
CA ILE A 157 -21.23 -11.28 -51.77
C ILE A 157 -20.14 -10.62 -52.59
N TYR A 158 -19.34 -9.74 -51.98
CA TYR A 158 -18.40 -8.90 -52.71
C TYR A 158 -16.93 -9.35 -52.61
N GLY A 159 -16.65 -10.35 -51.76
CA GLY A 159 -15.30 -10.83 -51.50
C GLY A 159 -14.35 -9.77 -50.94
N VAL A 160 -13.10 -10.16 -50.68
CA VAL A 160 -12.06 -9.23 -50.16
C VAL A 160 -11.71 -8.13 -51.17
N GLU A 161 -11.91 -8.37 -52.47
CA GLU A 161 -11.65 -7.39 -53.54
C GLU A 161 -12.73 -6.29 -53.64
N GLY A 162 -14.00 -6.60 -53.35
CA GLY A 162 -15.07 -5.59 -53.33
C GLY A 162 -14.92 -4.57 -52.20
N ILE A 163 -14.22 -4.92 -51.12
CA ILE A 163 -13.87 -3.99 -50.04
C ILE A 163 -12.84 -2.95 -50.53
N ASN A 164 -11.89 -3.34 -51.38
CA ASN A 164 -10.94 -2.40 -51.96
C ASN A 164 -11.60 -1.43 -52.97
N GLU A 165 -12.62 -1.88 -53.69
CA GLU A 165 -13.47 -1.00 -54.51
C GLU A 165 -14.30 -0.03 -53.65
N LEU A 166 -14.85 -0.49 -52.52
CA LEU A 166 -15.61 0.35 -51.59
C LEU A 166 -14.72 1.41 -50.93
N ILE A 167 -13.49 1.04 -50.55
CA ILE A 167 -12.47 1.95 -50.00
C ILE A 167 -12.04 2.97 -51.07
N ARG A 168 -11.87 2.57 -52.33
CA ARG A 168 -11.56 3.51 -53.43
C ARG A 168 -12.75 4.43 -53.75
N ALA A 169 -13.98 3.92 -53.70
CA ALA A 169 -15.19 4.73 -53.85
C ALA A 169 -15.37 5.75 -52.73
N THR A 170 -14.77 5.52 -51.54
CA THR A 170 -14.80 6.46 -50.40
C THR A 170 -14.06 7.79 -50.71
N THR A 171 -13.22 7.80 -51.76
CA THR A 171 -12.51 9.01 -52.23
C THR A 171 -13.38 9.93 -53.09
N SER A 172 -14.51 9.44 -53.63
CA SER A 172 -15.51 10.24 -54.33
C SER A 172 -16.85 10.09 -53.59
N GLN A 173 -17.22 11.10 -52.79
CA GLN A 173 -18.39 11.04 -51.91
C GLN A 173 -19.64 10.53 -52.65
N ASP A 174 -19.91 10.98 -53.87
CA ASP A 174 -21.16 10.70 -54.57
C ASP A 174 -21.35 9.22 -55.00
N VAL A 175 -20.26 8.50 -55.30
CA VAL A 175 -20.32 7.09 -55.76
C VAL A 175 -20.46 6.11 -54.59
N PHE A 176 -19.80 6.40 -53.47
CA PHE A 176 -19.90 5.62 -52.23
C PHE A 176 -21.33 5.62 -51.68
N TRP A 177 -21.97 6.79 -51.62
CA TRP A 177 -23.35 6.92 -51.12
C TRP A 177 -24.39 6.29 -52.06
N SER A 178 -24.15 6.30 -53.37
CA SER A 178 -24.98 5.63 -54.38
C SER A 178 -24.98 4.10 -54.21
N LYS A 179 -23.81 3.47 -54.05
CA LYS A 179 -23.68 2.02 -53.83
C LYS A 179 -24.20 1.58 -52.44
N ILE A 180 -24.04 2.41 -51.41
CA ILE A 180 -24.64 2.13 -50.09
C ILE A 180 -26.17 2.22 -50.16
N ASN A 181 -26.72 3.23 -50.84
CA ASN A 181 -28.17 3.35 -51.04
C ASN A 181 -28.77 2.18 -51.83
N SER A 182 -28.05 1.56 -52.76
CA SER A 182 -28.55 0.37 -53.47
C SER A 182 -28.51 -0.90 -52.62
N VAL A 183 -27.51 -1.07 -51.75
CA VAL A 183 -27.46 -2.16 -50.76
C VAL A 183 -28.55 -1.99 -49.69
N PHE A 184 -28.74 -0.76 -49.18
CA PHE A 184 -29.83 -0.45 -48.25
C PHE A 184 -31.22 -0.56 -48.92
N LYS A 185 -31.37 -0.12 -50.19
CA LYS A 185 -32.60 -0.38 -50.95
C LYS A 185 -32.87 -1.86 -51.05
N LEU A 186 -31.89 -2.70 -51.42
CA LEU A 186 -32.08 -4.15 -51.55
C LEU A 186 -32.55 -4.80 -50.23
N LEU A 187 -31.94 -4.43 -49.11
CA LEU A 187 -32.30 -4.92 -47.77
C LEU A 187 -33.70 -4.45 -47.31
N PHE A 188 -34.13 -3.24 -47.71
CA PHE A 188 -35.44 -2.70 -47.33
C PHE A 188 -36.56 -2.95 -48.36
N THR A 189 -36.25 -3.22 -49.63
CA THR A 189 -37.23 -3.68 -50.64
C THR A 189 -37.63 -5.13 -50.47
N ALA A 190 -36.76 -5.96 -49.87
CA ALA A 190 -37.14 -7.31 -49.44
C ALA A 190 -38.03 -7.30 -48.16
N GLY A 191 -38.06 -6.19 -47.42
CA GLY A 191 -38.82 -6.03 -46.16
C GLY A 191 -39.98 -5.01 -46.19
N GLY A 192 -40.28 -4.39 -47.34
CA GLY A 192 -41.51 -3.61 -47.54
C GLY A 192 -41.58 -2.20 -46.91
N LEU A 193 -40.47 -1.52 -46.62
CA LEU A 193 -40.49 -0.16 -46.02
C LEU A 193 -39.70 0.86 -46.86
N THR A 194 -40.42 1.76 -47.55
CA THR A 194 -39.84 2.88 -48.32
C THR A 194 -39.79 4.16 -47.48
N LEU A 195 -38.76 4.33 -46.66
CA LEU A 195 -38.50 5.58 -45.94
C LEU A 195 -37.52 6.47 -46.72
N SER A 196 -37.83 7.77 -46.82
CA SER A 196 -37.04 8.76 -47.57
C SER A 196 -35.67 8.99 -46.94
N GLY A 197 -34.63 9.11 -47.78
CA GLY A 197 -33.21 9.09 -47.37
C GLY A 197 -32.76 10.19 -46.40
N ALA A 198 -33.54 11.26 -46.21
CA ALA A 198 -33.21 12.35 -45.30
C ALA A 198 -33.43 12.00 -43.81
N GLY A 199 -34.45 11.19 -43.49
CA GLY A 199 -34.75 10.78 -42.10
C GLY A 199 -33.69 9.84 -41.52
N ILE A 200 -33.17 8.95 -42.36
CA ILE A 200 -32.14 7.96 -42.02
C ILE A 200 -30.81 8.67 -41.68
N PHE A 201 -30.47 9.75 -42.39
CA PHE A 201 -29.24 10.51 -42.18
C PHE A 201 -29.22 11.23 -40.82
N SER A 202 -30.35 11.84 -40.42
CA SER A 202 -30.46 12.47 -39.10
C SER A 202 -30.51 11.42 -37.99
N GLY A 203 -31.19 10.30 -38.23
CA GLY A 203 -31.32 9.17 -37.30
C GLY A 203 -29.97 8.52 -36.99
N ILE A 204 -29.18 8.19 -38.01
CA ILE A 204 -27.85 7.56 -37.86
C ILE A 204 -26.85 8.53 -37.22
N LYS A 205 -26.85 9.82 -37.59
CA LYS A 205 -25.97 10.83 -36.98
C LYS A 205 -26.36 11.15 -35.52
N SER A 206 -27.64 11.00 -35.18
CA SER A 206 -28.15 11.08 -33.80
C SER A 206 -27.81 9.83 -33.00
N LEU A 207 -27.92 8.63 -33.62
CA LEU A 207 -27.53 7.34 -33.05
C LEU A 207 -26.03 7.26 -32.75
N LEU A 208 -25.17 7.74 -33.66
CA LEU A 208 -23.72 7.83 -33.46
C LEU A 208 -23.34 8.81 -32.33
N ARG A 209 -24.05 9.95 -32.24
CA ARG A 209 -23.86 10.90 -31.13
C ARG A 209 -24.34 10.34 -29.79
N ASN A 210 -25.45 9.60 -29.78
CA ASN A 210 -25.96 8.94 -28.58
C ASN A 210 -25.12 7.72 -28.19
N PHE A 211 -24.53 7.00 -29.15
CA PHE A 211 -23.56 5.92 -28.91
C PHE A 211 -22.28 6.45 -28.24
N GLN A 212 -21.75 7.58 -28.72
CA GLN A 212 -20.64 8.26 -28.04
C GLN A 212 -21.00 8.74 -26.63
N ARG A 213 -22.26 9.10 -26.36
CA ARG A 213 -22.75 9.47 -25.02
C ARG A 213 -23.02 8.26 -24.12
N LEU A 214 -23.43 7.12 -24.68
CA LEU A 214 -23.64 5.84 -23.98
C LEU A 214 -22.33 5.14 -23.61
N LEU A 215 -21.24 5.47 -24.31
CA LEU A 215 -19.85 5.09 -23.99
C LEU A 215 -19.22 6.00 -22.91
N GLN A 216 -20.01 6.60 -22.01
CA GLN A 216 -19.45 7.31 -20.86
C GLN A 216 -18.71 6.32 -19.94
N ASN A 217 -17.41 6.58 -19.77
CA ASN A 217 -16.45 5.72 -19.08
C ASN A 217 -16.94 5.37 -17.66
N PRO A 218 -16.92 4.08 -17.25
CA PRO A 218 -17.23 3.71 -15.86
C PRO A 218 -16.27 4.35 -14.84
N LYS A 219 -15.10 4.78 -15.32
CA LYS A 219 -14.10 5.56 -14.57
C LYS A 219 -14.63 6.91 -14.08
N ASN A 220 -15.60 7.53 -14.76
CA ASN A 220 -16.04 8.89 -14.41
C ASN A 220 -16.83 8.95 -13.09
N ASN A 221 -17.50 7.87 -12.69
CA ASN A 221 -18.15 7.81 -11.38
C ASN A 221 -17.10 7.63 -10.28
N LEU A 222 -16.16 6.68 -10.44
CA LEU A 222 -15.03 6.49 -9.51
C LEU A 222 -14.17 7.76 -9.35
N ILE A 223 -13.87 8.47 -10.44
CA ILE A 223 -13.12 9.74 -10.40
C ILE A 223 -13.87 10.80 -9.58
N LYS A 224 -15.20 10.88 -9.70
CA LYS A 224 -16.03 11.80 -8.90
C LYS A 224 -15.94 11.54 -7.40
N TYR A 225 -15.69 10.30 -6.98
CA TYR A 225 -15.51 9.95 -5.56
C TYR A 225 -14.05 10.09 -5.07
N ILE A 226 -13.08 10.23 -5.97
CA ILE A 226 -11.65 10.40 -5.66
C ILE A 226 -11.31 11.88 -5.45
N GLU A 227 -12.20 12.80 -5.85
CA GLU A 227 -11.99 14.26 -5.80
C GLU A 227 -12.69 14.95 -4.59
N ALA A 228 -13.09 14.23 -3.54
CA ALA A 228 -13.76 14.82 -2.37
C ALA A 228 -12.95 14.61 -1.06
N PRO A 229 -12.63 15.68 -0.30
CA PRO A 229 -11.68 15.62 0.83
C PRO A 229 -12.28 15.13 2.17
N ASP A 230 -13.54 14.67 2.18
CA ASP A 230 -14.30 14.41 3.41
C ASP A 230 -14.12 12.94 3.89
N TYR A 231 -13.18 12.72 4.82
CA TYR A 231 -12.84 11.39 5.37
C TYR A 231 -13.96 10.77 6.22
N LYS A 232 -14.94 11.53 6.71
CA LYS A 232 -15.98 11.02 7.62
C LYS A 232 -17.13 10.29 6.91
N LYS A 233 -17.29 10.51 5.60
CA LYS A 233 -18.20 9.73 4.74
C LYS A 233 -17.62 8.38 4.32
N GLN A 234 -16.39 8.07 4.74
CA GLN A 234 -15.65 6.93 4.21
C GLN A 234 -16.22 5.56 4.57
N SER A 235 -16.94 5.31 5.66
CA SER A 235 -17.45 3.94 5.89
C SER A 235 -18.50 3.52 4.86
N ALA A 236 -19.47 4.40 4.59
CA ALA A 236 -20.48 4.18 3.54
C ALA A 236 -19.88 4.25 2.12
N PHE A 237 -18.89 5.13 1.91
CA PHE A 237 -18.18 5.25 0.65
C PHE A 237 -17.25 4.06 0.36
N VAL A 238 -16.61 3.49 1.39
CA VAL A 238 -15.77 2.30 1.30
C VAL A 238 -16.67 1.11 0.95
N GLU A 239 -17.82 0.93 1.61
CA GLU A 239 -18.81 -0.09 1.26
C GLU A 239 -19.35 0.06 -0.18
N GLU A 240 -19.75 1.27 -0.59
CA GLU A 240 -20.20 1.56 -1.97
C GLU A 240 -19.08 1.31 -3.00
N PHE A 241 -17.85 1.70 -2.67
CA PHE A 241 -16.67 1.44 -3.49
C PHE A 241 -16.36 -0.06 -3.57
N HIS A 242 -16.50 -0.82 -2.48
CA HIS A 242 -16.30 -2.27 -2.48
C HIS A 242 -17.29 -2.97 -3.39
N GLU A 243 -18.58 -2.62 -3.29
CA GLU A 243 -19.59 -3.19 -4.17
C GLU A 243 -19.30 -2.86 -5.65
N ASP A 244 -18.96 -1.61 -5.95
CA ASP A 244 -18.67 -1.18 -7.32
C ASP A 244 -17.38 -1.81 -7.85
N PHE A 245 -16.35 -1.94 -7.01
CA PHE A 245 -15.10 -2.60 -7.34
C PHE A 245 -15.33 -4.09 -7.63
N ALA A 246 -16.06 -4.80 -6.78
CA ALA A 246 -16.42 -6.20 -6.98
C ALA A 246 -17.23 -6.41 -8.27
N LYS A 247 -18.20 -5.54 -8.56
CA LYS A 247 -18.96 -5.56 -9.84
C LYS A 247 -18.04 -5.35 -11.05
N ILE A 248 -17.03 -4.48 -10.94
CA ILE A 248 -16.04 -4.23 -12.00
C ILE A 248 -15.11 -5.43 -12.19
N VAL A 249 -14.62 -6.02 -11.11
CA VAL A 249 -13.80 -7.23 -11.15
C VAL A 249 -14.60 -8.38 -11.76
N ASP A 250 -15.81 -8.67 -11.28
CA ASP A 250 -16.67 -9.72 -11.84
C ASP A 250 -17.01 -9.47 -13.33
N ALA A 251 -17.16 -8.22 -13.75
CA ALA A 251 -17.46 -7.91 -15.14
C ALA A 251 -16.27 -8.11 -16.08
N TYR A 252 -15.07 -7.69 -15.69
CA TYR A 252 -13.89 -7.81 -16.55
C TYR A 252 -13.14 -9.12 -16.36
N ILE A 253 -13.04 -9.61 -15.13
CA ILE A 253 -12.22 -10.77 -14.77
C ILE A 253 -13.08 -12.04 -14.71
N GLY A 254 -14.30 -11.96 -14.17
CA GLY A 254 -15.19 -13.12 -13.98
C GLY A 254 -14.59 -14.14 -13.01
N ASN A 255 -14.62 -15.42 -13.38
CA ASN A 255 -14.09 -16.53 -12.58
C ASN A 255 -12.58 -16.75 -12.74
N ASP A 256 -11.92 -15.97 -13.60
CA ASP A 256 -10.48 -16.08 -13.80
C ASP A 256 -9.70 -15.40 -12.68
N ARG A 257 -8.45 -15.84 -12.45
CA ARG A 257 -7.59 -15.23 -11.43
C ARG A 257 -6.85 -14.01 -11.99
N VAL A 258 -6.69 -12.99 -11.17
CA VAL A 258 -5.77 -11.87 -11.42
C VAL A 258 -4.70 -11.78 -10.32
N TYR A 259 -3.45 -11.62 -10.74
CA TYR A 259 -2.28 -11.52 -9.86
C TYR A 259 -1.82 -10.06 -9.79
N VAL A 260 -1.95 -9.44 -8.63
CA VAL A 260 -1.70 -8.03 -8.40
C VAL A 260 -0.37 -7.86 -7.67
N PHE A 261 0.61 -7.31 -8.37
CA PHE A 261 1.93 -7.00 -7.83
C PHE A 261 1.95 -5.56 -7.30
N ILE A 262 2.32 -5.39 -6.04
CA ILE A 262 2.48 -4.10 -5.39
C ILE A 262 3.91 -4.03 -4.85
N ASP A 263 4.73 -3.15 -5.41
CA ASP A 263 6.15 -2.99 -5.06
C ASP A 263 6.42 -1.68 -4.32
N ASP A 264 7.58 -1.62 -3.65
CA ASP A 264 8.11 -0.47 -2.90
C ASP A 264 7.16 0.05 -1.81
N LEU A 265 6.43 -0.83 -1.13
CA LEU A 265 5.58 -0.47 0.02
C LEU A 265 6.37 0.16 1.16
N ASP A 266 7.59 -0.31 1.36
CA ASP A 266 8.51 0.13 2.42
C ASP A 266 9.14 1.51 2.14
N ARG A 267 8.93 2.07 0.95
CA ARG A 267 9.43 3.41 0.59
C ARG A 267 8.39 4.52 0.73
N CYS A 268 7.11 4.17 0.91
CA CYS A 268 6.05 5.16 1.13
C CYS A 268 6.27 5.92 2.45
N GLU A 269 5.89 7.20 2.47
CA GLU A 269 5.84 7.99 3.71
C GLU A 269 4.94 7.33 4.75
N HIS A 270 5.36 7.35 6.01
CA HIS A 270 4.55 6.85 7.12
C HIS A 270 3.39 7.84 7.40
N PRO A 271 2.12 7.40 7.53
CA PRO A 271 1.62 6.02 7.60
C PRO A 271 0.97 5.50 6.29
N LYS A 272 1.24 6.07 5.11
CA LYS A 272 0.53 5.76 3.84
C LYS A 272 0.62 4.29 3.42
N SER A 273 1.73 3.61 3.71
CA SER A 273 1.84 2.16 3.47
C SER A 273 0.82 1.35 4.27
N ALA A 274 0.53 1.76 5.52
CA ALA A 274 -0.49 1.15 6.36
C ALA A 274 -1.92 1.41 5.86
N ASP A 275 -2.18 2.57 5.26
CA ASP A 275 -3.47 2.88 4.63
C ASP A 275 -3.72 2.01 3.40
N LEU A 276 -2.71 1.87 2.54
CA LEU A 276 -2.79 0.99 1.37
C LEU A 276 -3.02 -0.47 1.79
N MET A 277 -2.32 -0.96 2.81
CA MET A 277 -2.52 -2.32 3.34
C MET A 277 -3.93 -2.53 3.90
N GLN A 278 -4.49 -1.54 4.60
CA GLN A 278 -5.85 -1.61 5.12
C GLN A 278 -6.88 -1.62 3.99
N ALA A 279 -6.70 -0.76 2.97
CA ALA A 279 -7.56 -0.74 1.80
C ALA A 279 -7.51 -2.07 1.03
N ILE A 280 -6.31 -2.64 0.85
CA ILE A 280 -6.14 -3.97 0.25
C ILE A 280 -6.92 -5.02 1.05
N ASN A 281 -6.82 -5.02 2.38
CA ASN A 281 -7.58 -5.95 3.21
C ASN A 281 -9.10 -5.82 3.03
N LEU A 282 -9.62 -4.61 2.89
CA LEU A 282 -11.03 -4.40 2.61
C LEU A 282 -11.40 -4.86 1.19
N MET A 283 -10.53 -4.64 0.20
CA MET A 283 -10.72 -5.13 -1.19
C MET A 283 -10.61 -6.67 -1.31
N ILE A 284 -9.89 -7.31 -0.39
CA ILE A 284 -9.69 -8.77 -0.30
C ILE A 284 -10.92 -9.48 0.27
N ALA A 285 -11.69 -8.83 1.16
CA ALA A 285 -12.64 -9.51 2.03
C ALA A 285 -13.75 -10.28 1.27
N ASP A 286 -14.15 -9.81 0.09
CA ASP A 286 -15.35 -10.31 -0.60
C ASP A 286 -15.13 -10.77 -2.06
N ASP A 287 -13.91 -10.65 -2.63
CA ASP A 287 -13.66 -10.99 -4.03
C ASP A 287 -12.83 -12.29 -4.20
N PRO A 288 -13.43 -13.37 -4.76
CA PRO A 288 -12.79 -14.68 -4.87
C PRO A 288 -11.77 -14.79 -6.01
N SER A 289 -11.50 -13.74 -6.79
CA SER A 289 -10.70 -13.82 -8.03
C SER A 289 -9.33 -13.13 -7.94
N VAL A 290 -9.01 -12.44 -6.84
CA VAL A 290 -7.80 -11.60 -6.73
C VAL A 290 -6.73 -12.21 -5.82
N VAL A 291 -5.50 -12.30 -6.33
CA VAL A 291 -4.30 -12.69 -5.57
C VAL A 291 -3.36 -11.50 -5.48
N PHE A 292 -2.99 -11.08 -4.28
CA PHE A 292 -2.04 -9.98 -4.04
C PHE A 292 -0.63 -10.53 -3.79
N ILE A 293 0.35 -9.91 -4.43
CA ILE A 293 1.78 -10.16 -4.25
C ILE A 293 2.43 -8.83 -3.84
N LEU A 294 2.88 -8.75 -2.59
CA LEU A 294 3.35 -7.52 -1.97
C LEU A 294 4.87 -7.57 -1.76
N GLY A 295 5.62 -6.71 -2.44
CA GLY A 295 7.04 -6.46 -2.16
C GLY A 295 7.19 -5.50 -1.01
N MET A 296 7.81 -5.94 0.09
CA MET A 296 7.99 -5.08 1.27
C MET A 296 9.19 -5.45 2.13
N ASP A 297 9.71 -4.47 2.85
CA ASP A 297 10.50 -4.70 4.06
C ASP A 297 9.54 -4.84 5.25
N ARG A 298 9.43 -6.06 5.79
CA ARG A 298 8.44 -6.40 6.82
C ARG A 298 8.62 -5.54 8.07
N GLU A 299 9.86 -5.22 8.46
CA GLU A 299 10.15 -4.45 9.66
C GLU A 299 9.73 -2.99 9.49
N LYS A 300 10.09 -2.36 8.36
CA LYS A 300 9.69 -0.97 8.06
C LYS A 300 8.18 -0.80 7.98
N VAL A 301 7.50 -1.76 7.37
CA VAL A 301 6.03 -1.76 7.30
C VAL A 301 5.42 -1.98 8.70
N ALA A 302 5.97 -2.89 9.52
CA ALA A 302 5.53 -3.10 10.90
C ALA A 302 5.73 -1.84 11.76
N ALA A 303 6.86 -1.15 11.60
CA ALA A 303 7.13 0.13 12.26
C ALA A 303 6.14 1.21 11.81
N SER A 304 5.83 1.29 10.51
CA SER A 304 4.80 2.20 9.98
C SER A 304 3.43 1.97 10.61
N LEU A 305 3.07 0.70 10.82
CA LEU A 305 1.83 0.30 11.49
C LEU A 305 1.86 0.66 12.98
N ALA A 306 3.00 0.47 13.64
CA ALA A 306 3.18 0.86 15.04
C ALA A 306 2.97 2.37 15.23
N VAL A 307 3.54 3.19 14.34
CA VAL A 307 3.35 4.66 14.33
C VAL A 307 1.87 5.01 14.10
N LYS A 308 1.22 4.38 13.11
CA LYS A 308 -0.21 4.65 12.82
C LYS A 308 -1.11 4.37 14.02
N TYR A 309 -0.82 3.32 14.80
CA TYR A 309 -1.65 2.88 15.91
C TYR A 309 -1.06 3.19 17.28
N GLU A 310 -0.13 4.14 17.38
CA GLU A 310 0.60 4.46 18.61
C GLU A 310 -0.33 4.74 19.80
N ASN A 311 -1.44 5.44 19.55
CA ASN A 311 -2.44 5.73 20.56
C ASN A 311 -3.12 4.48 21.14
N ILE A 312 -3.29 3.43 20.33
CA ILE A 312 -3.89 2.16 20.76
C ILE A 312 -2.87 1.29 21.50
N LEU A 313 -1.58 1.35 21.12
CA LEU A 313 -0.50 0.57 21.74
C LEU A 313 -0.42 0.77 23.25
N LYS A 314 -0.78 1.95 23.75
CA LYS A 314 -0.81 2.31 25.18
C LYS A 314 -1.82 1.47 25.97
N TYR A 315 -2.92 1.07 25.34
CA TYR A 315 -4.02 0.33 25.97
C TYR A 315 -3.99 -1.18 25.71
N LEU A 316 -3.16 -1.65 24.79
CA LEU A 316 -3.01 -3.08 24.55
C LEU A 316 -2.32 -3.74 25.75
N PRO A 317 -2.84 -4.87 26.26
CA PRO A 317 -2.14 -5.64 27.27
C PRO A 317 -0.79 -6.08 26.69
N SER A 318 0.28 -6.05 27.51
CA SER A 318 1.55 -6.68 27.13
C SER A 318 1.25 -8.16 26.91
N GLU A 319 1.34 -8.61 25.66
CA GLU A 319 1.21 -10.04 25.35
C GLU A 319 2.25 -10.79 26.18
N THR A 320 1.78 -11.80 26.92
CA THR A 320 2.49 -12.78 27.76
C THR A 320 2.39 -12.56 29.28
N THR A 321 1.31 -13.09 29.85
CA THR A 321 1.23 -13.48 31.28
C THR A 321 2.01 -14.77 31.59
N GLU A 322 2.61 -15.40 30.58
CA GLU A 322 3.32 -16.70 30.69
C GLU A 322 4.85 -16.57 30.85
N ILE A 323 5.41 -15.36 30.80
CA ILE A 323 6.86 -15.13 30.74
C ILE A 323 7.33 -14.23 31.90
N ASP A 324 8.52 -14.52 32.41
CA ASP A 324 9.20 -13.73 33.44
C ASP A 324 9.35 -12.25 32.99
N PRO A 325 8.82 -11.29 33.78
CA PRO A 325 8.87 -9.85 33.48
C PRO A 325 10.28 -9.31 33.20
N ASP A 326 11.32 -9.83 33.88
CA ASP A 326 12.70 -9.35 33.74
C ASP A 326 13.35 -9.79 32.43
N ILE A 327 12.98 -10.97 31.93
CA ILE A 327 13.43 -11.48 30.63
C ILE A 327 12.64 -10.82 29.51
N LEU A 328 11.36 -10.54 29.74
CA LEU A 328 10.52 -9.78 28.82
C LEU A 328 11.10 -8.37 28.65
N ALA A 329 11.35 -7.63 29.72
CA ALA A 329 11.85 -6.25 29.68
C ALA A 329 13.15 -6.07 28.87
N ARG A 330 14.03 -7.08 28.84
CA ARG A 330 15.28 -7.08 28.07
C ARG A 330 15.08 -7.40 26.58
N ARG A 331 14.00 -8.10 26.22
CA ARG A 331 13.61 -8.42 24.82
C ARG A 331 12.44 -7.57 24.28
N SER A 332 11.74 -6.81 25.12
CA SER A 332 10.44 -6.15 24.85
C SER A 332 10.50 -4.66 24.59
N ALA A 333 11.68 -4.11 24.28
CA ALA A 333 11.82 -2.70 23.86
C ALA A 333 10.90 -2.31 22.67
N ASN A 334 10.27 -3.28 22.00
CA ASN A 334 9.51 -3.12 20.77
C ASN A 334 8.03 -3.55 20.86
N LYS A 335 7.28 -3.13 21.89
CA LYS A 335 5.82 -3.37 21.98
C LYS A 335 5.07 -2.95 20.71
N GLY A 336 5.48 -1.85 20.08
CA GLY A 336 4.91 -1.37 18.82
C GLY A 336 5.25 -2.24 17.61
N LEU A 337 6.51 -2.68 17.48
CA LEU A 337 6.93 -3.55 16.37
C LEU A 337 6.23 -4.91 16.44
N ALA A 338 6.11 -5.48 17.65
CA ALA A 338 5.38 -6.73 17.88
C ALA A 338 3.92 -6.60 17.46
N TYR A 339 3.26 -5.48 17.81
CA TYR A 339 1.93 -5.18 17.31
C TYR A 339 1.90 -5.08 15.78
N GLY A 340 2.85 -4.36 15.17
CA GLY A 340 2.97 -4.23 13.72
C GLY A 340 3.08 -5.59 13.02
N TYR A 341 3.91 -6.50 13.52
CA TYR A 341 4.02 -7.87 12.99
C TYR A 341 2.73 -8.69 13.16
N THR A 342 2.13 -8.66 14.35
CA THR A 342 0.84 -9.34 14.59
C THR A 342 -0.28 -8.76 13.74
N PHE A 343 -0.22 -7.44 13.46
CA PHE A 343 -1.12 -6.80 12.51
C PHE A 343 -0.85 -7.39 11.12
N ILE A 344 0.40 -7.42 10.64
CA ILE A 344 0.81 -8.02 9.34
C ILE A 344 0.27 -9.43 9.11
N GLU A 345 0.34 -10.29 10.11
CA GLU A 345 -0.16 -11.67 10.05
C GLU A 345 -1.67 -11.80 9.81
N LYS A 346 -2.46 -10.76 10.12
CA LYS A 346 -3.91 -10.80 9.87
C LYS A 346 -4.25 -10.78 8.38
N PHE A 347 -3.36 -10.21 7.54
CA PHE A 347 -3.61 -9.99 6.11
C PHE A 347 -2.62 -10.68 5.19
N VAL A 348 -1.36 -10.89 5.58
CA VAL A 348 -0.43 -11.70 4.81
C VAL A 348 -0.65 -13.18 5.13
N GLN A 349 -1.25 -13.93 4.20
CA GLN A 349 -1.48 -15.37 4.38
C GLN A 349 -0.26 -16.23 4.02
N LEU A 350 0.63 -15.74 3.15
CA LEU A 350 1.82 -16.45 2.71
C LEU A 350 3.04 -15.51 2.79
N PRO A 351 3.79 -15.51 3.89
CA PRO A 351 5.05 -14.78 3.94
C PRO A 351 6.15 -15.57 3.22
N PHE A 352 6.84 -14.93 2.28
CA PHE A 352 8.01 -15.46 1.59
C PHE A 352 9.15 -14.45 1.66
N LEU A 353 10.27 -14.82 2.27
CA LEU A 353 11.47 -13.99 2.25
C LEU A 353 12.34 -14.39 1.06
N VAL A 354 12.85 -13.38 0.36
CA VAL A 354 13.81 -13.58 -0.73
C VAL A 354 15.09 -14.20 -0.16
N PRO A 355 15.52 -15.37 -0.66
CA PRO A 355 16.73 -16.03 -0.19
C PRO A 355 17.97 -15.23 -0.58
N GLN A 356 19.03 -15.32 0.24
CA GLN A 356 20.33 -14.78 -0.14
C GLN A 356 20.98 -15.68 -1.21
N PRO A 357 21.63 -15.09 -2.23
CA PRO A 357 22.32 -15.85 -3.27
C PRO A 357 23.47 -16.65 -2.65
N SER A 358 23.69 -17.88 -3.14
CA SER A 358 24.86 -18.66 -2.77
C SER A 358 26.13 -18.09 -3.40
N GLN A 359 27.30 -18.56 -2.96
CA GLN A 359 28.58 -18.12 -3.55
C GLN A 359 28.63 -18.39 -5.07
N SER A 360 28.15 -19.54 -5.53
CA SER A 360 28.12 -19.88 -6.95
C SER A 360 27.13 -19.01 -7.73
N ASP A 361 26.00 -18.61 -7.12
CA ASP A 361 25.07 -17.64 -7.71
C ASP A 361 25.74 -16.28 -7.87
N PHE A 362 26.46 -15.83 -6.85
CA PHE A 362 27.20 -14.58 -6.89
C PHE A 362 28.32 -14.59 -7.95
N GLU A 363 29.05 -15.70 -8.09
CA GLU A 363 30.05 -15.88 -9.15
C GLU A 363 29.41 -15.83 -10.55
N ARG A 364 28.26 -16.48 -10.75
CA ARG A 364 27.50 -16.39 -12.01
C ARG A 364 27.06 -14.95 -12.31
N PHE A 365 26.57 -14.24 -11.30
CA PHE A 365 26.24 -12.83 -11.42
C PHE A 365 27.45 -11.98 -11.83
N LEU A 366 28.62 -12.19 -11.21
CA LEU A 366 29.85 -11.48 -11.57
C LEU A 366 30.29 -11.76 -13.02
N ILE A 367 30.17 -13.02 -13.48
CA ILE A 367 30.47 -13.39 -14.87
C ILE A 367 29.49 -12.70 -15.83
N GLN A 368 28.20 -12.66 -15.51
CA GLN A 368 27.20 -11.96 -16.32
C GLN A 368 27.43 -10.45 -16.36
N LEU A 369 27.85 -9.87 -15.23
CA LEU A 369 28.30 -8.49 -15.20
C LEU A 369 29.50 -8.33 -16.14
N ALA A 370 30.54 -9.16 -16.06
CA ALA A 370 31.71 -9.05 -16.91
C ALA A 370 31.44 -9.20 -18.42
N THR A 371 30.44 -10.01 -18.80
CA THR A 371 30.18 -10.41 -20.21
C THR A 371 29.08 -9.60 -20.91
N SER A 372 28.30 -8.79 -20.19
CA SER A 372 27.23 -7.98 -20.80
C SER A 372 27.80 -6.91 -21.74
N THR A 373 27.58 -7.01 -23.05
CA THR A 373 27.93 -5.92 -23.97
C THR A 373 27.00 -4.73 -23.71
N PRO A 374 27.49 -3.47 -23.66
CA PRO A 374 26.60 -2.31 -23.59
C PRO A 374 25.65 -2.34 -24.80
N PRO A 375 24.35 -2.01 -24.62
CA PRO A 375 23.45 -1.92 -25.77
C PRO A 375 24.03 -0.89 -26.74
N ASN A 376 24.24 -1.32 -28.00
CA ASN A 376 24.72 -0.47 -29.08
C ASN A 376 24.03 0.90 -29.02
N LEU A 377 24.83 1.96 -28.88
CA LEU A 377 24.42 3.34 -29.11
C LEU A 377 23.93 3.44 -30.56
N GLN A 378 22.64 3.20 -30.80
CA GLN A 378 22.01 3.60 -32.04
C GLN A 378 21.95 5.14 -32.03
N PRO A 379 22.46 5.83 -33.07
CA PRO A 379 22.41 7.27 -33.11
C PRO A 379 20.96 7.73 -33.07
N ALA A 380 20.71 8.76 -32.26
CA ALA A 380 19.40 9.36 -32.06
C ALA A 380 18.70 9.63 -33.39
N LYS A 381 17.55 8.99 -33.63
CA LYS A 381 16.68 9.38 -34.73
C LYS A 381 15.94 10.66 -34.33
N PRO A 382 15.91 11.68 -35.20
CA PRO A 382 15.24 12.94 -34.89
C PRO A 382 13.72 12.70 -34.83
N HIS A 383 13.08 13.35 -33.86
CA HIS A 383 11.62 13.43 -33.76
C HIS A 383 11.04 14.04 -35.05
N PHE A 384 10.27 13.26 -35.80
CA PHE A 384 9.33 13.79 -36.80
C PHE A 384 8.02 12.98 -36.81
N THR A 385 6.98 13.63 -36.28
CA THR A 385 5.55 13.58 -36.64
C THR A 385 4.89 12.23 -37.00
N PHE A 386 4.06 11.80 -36.05
CA PHE A 386 2.78 11.10 -36.18
C PHE A 386 2.08 11.28 -37.56
N PHE A 387 2.32 10.40 -38.55
CA PHE A 387 1.40 10.03 -39.66
C PHE A 387 2.12 9.16 -40.74
N GLN A 388 2.48 7.89 -40.46
CA GLN A 388 2.87 6.97 -41.56
C GLN A 388 2.98 5.46 -41.22
N SER A 389 2.03 4.85 -40.50
CA SER A 389 1.96 3.37 -40.44
C SER A 389 0.56 2.77 -40.58
N PHE A 390 -0.35 3.49 -41.24
CA PHE A 390 -1.67 2.95 -41.62
C PHE A 390 -1.76 2.56 -43.11
N TRP A 391 -0.72 2.83 -43.93
CA TRP A 391 -0.76 2.64 -45.39
C TRP A 391 0.46 1.85 -45.94
N GLY A 392 0.82 0.74 -45.30
CA GLY A 392 1.91 -0.14 -45.76
C GLY A 392 1.53 -1.60 -46.01
N LYS A 393 0.29 -2.00 -45.75
CA LYS A 393 -0.16 -3.41 -45.82
C LYS A 393 -1.26 -3.66 -46.85
N PHE A 394 -1.15 -3.04 -48.02
CA PHE A 394 -1.91 -3.44 -49.20
C PHE A 394 -1.01 -3.48 -50.44
N LYS A 395 -0.43 -4.65 -50.69
CA LYS A 395 -0.18 -5.13 -52.05
C LYS A 395 -0.57 -6.60 -52.11
N LEU A 396 -1.73 -6.82 -52.72
CA LEU A 396 -2.26 -8.13 -53.10
C LEU A 396 -1.34 -8.80 -54.12
N ALA A 397 -1.29 -10.13 -54.02
CA ALA A 397 -0.60 -11.04 -54.92
C ALA A 397 -1.27 -11.12 -56.30
N LEU A 398 -0.45 -11.25 -57.35
CA LEU A 398 -0.86 -11.68 -58.69
C LEU A 398 -0.30 -13.08 -58.96
N PRO A 399 -1.08 -14.01 -59.55
CA PRO A 399 -0.58 -15.30 -60.00
C PRO A 399 -0.37 -15.32 -61.53
N GLN A 400 0.71 -15.98 -61.98
CA GLN A 400 0.71 -17.06 -63.00
C GLN A 400 2.04 -17.21 -63.74
N ARG A 401 2.31 -18.51 -64.01
CA ARG A 401 2.93 -19.12 -65.21
C ARG A 401 4.45 -19.24 -65.37
N ASN A 402 4.85 -20.51 -65.29
CA ASN A 402 5.95 -21.22 -65.96
C ASN A 402 6.38 -20.62 -67.31
N ASN A 403 7.69 -20.46 -67.53
CA ASN A 403 8.43 -21.40 -68.38
C ASN A 403 9.94 -21.12 -68.39
N SER A 404 10.66 -22.22 -68.27
CA SER A 404 12.05 -22.54 -68.59
C SER A 404 12.66 -21.77 -69.76
N GLN A 405 13.93 -21.38 -69.59
CA GLN A 405 14.96 -21.64 -70.61
C GLN A 405 16.32 -21.88 -69.95
N LYS A 406 16.84 -23.09 -70.22
CA LYS A 406 18.18 -23.61 -69.92
C LYS A 406 19.24 -22.91 -70.78
N HIS A 407 20.48 -22.89 -70.28
CA HIS A 407 21.77 -23.20 -70.95
C HIS A 407 22.91 -22.35 -70.35
N LEU A 408 24.12 -22.81 -70.05
CA LEU A 408 24.77 -24.12 -70.16
C LEU A 408 26.14 -24.05 -69.42
N THR A 409 26.66 -25.23 -69.06
CA THR A 409 28.07 -25.62 -68.83
C THR A 409 28.59 -25.76 -67.39
N SER A 410 28.58 -27.04 -67.00
CA SER A 410 29.46 -27.76 -66.08
C SER A 410 30.93 -27.78 -66.50
N ALA A 411 31.84 -27.78 -65.52
CA ALA A 411 33.09 -28.58 -65.39
C ALA A 411 33.88 -27.95 -64.21
N THR A 412 34.49 -28.61 -63.23
CA THR A 412 34.94 -30.00 -63.10
C THR A 412 35.17 -30.30 -61.61
N SER A 413 34.93 -31.54 -61.20
CA SER A 413 35.37 -32.15 -59.95
C SER A 413 36.85 -32.55 -59.99
N ASN A 414 37.51 -32.61 -58.84
CA ASN A 414 38.43 -33.68 -58.39
C ASN A 414 38.70 -33.48 -56.89
N GLN A 415 38.13 -34.35 -56.04
CA GLN A 415 38.76 -35.55 -55.45
C GLN A 415 39.75 -35.27 -54.30
N THR A 416 39.21 -35.41 -53.09
CA THR A 416 39.70 -36.26 -51.98
C THR A 416 41.11 -36.87 -52.10
N SER A 417 41.98 -36.55 -51.16
CA SER A 417 42.55 -37.49 -50.16
C SER A 417 43.67 -36.81 -49.38
N ASP A 418 43.45 -36.55 -48.09
CA ASP A 418 44.42 -36.75 -47.00
C ASP A 418 43.85 -36.21 -45.69
N LEU A 419 42.99 -37.05 -45.11
CA LEU A 419 42.72 -37.09 -43.68
C LEU A 419 43.81 -37.94 -43.03
N LYS A 420 44.59 -37.35 -42.11
CA LYS A 420 44.86 -37.93 -40.78
C LYS A 420 45.73 -37.01 -39.91
N ASN A 421 45.23 -36.80 -38.69
CA ASN A 421 45.94 -36.47 -37.45
C ASN A 421 46.39 -35.01 -37.25
N LEU A 422 45.54 -34.23 -36.57
CA LEU A 422 45.90 -33.55 -35.32
C LEU A 422 44.63 -33.04 -34.62
N SER A 423 44.19 -33.85 -33.67
CA SER A 423 43.17 -33.60 -32.66
C SER A 423 43.62 -32.55 -31.66
N LEU A 424 42.74 -31.58 -31.37
CA LEU A 424 42.66 -30.91 -30.07
C LEU A 424 41.17 -30.81 -29.73
N ASP A 425 40.73 -31.73 -28.87
CA ASP A 425 39.38 -31.85 -28.33
C ASP A 425 39.03 -30.63 -27.45
N ASN A 426 37.84 -30.07 -27.62
CA ASN A 426 37.28 -29.08 -26.72
C ASN A 426 36.01 -29.67 -26.05
N PRO A 427 36.09 -30.18 -24.81
CA PRO A 427 35.02 -30.97 -24.16
C PRO A 427 33.81 -30.16 -23.64
N SER A 428 33.80 -28.83 -23.82
CA SER A 428 33.01 -27.89 -23.01
C SER A 428 31.58 -27.63 -23.49
N ILE A 429 31.21 -28.01 -24.72
CA ILE A 429 29.88 -27.70 -25.28
C ILE A 429 28.93 -28.91 -25.23
N GLU A 430 29.45 -30.14 -25.32
CA GLU A 430 28.65 -31.35 -25.08
C GLU A 430 28.39 -31.60 -23.59
N SER A 431 29.31 -31.22 -22.70
CA SER A 431 29.12 -31.35 -21.25
C SER A 431 27.96 -30.50 -20.75
N GLU A 432 27.81 -29.27 -21.27
CA GLU A 432 26.80 -28.30 -20.82
C GLU A 432 25.37 -28.64 -21.28
N GLN A 433 25.23 -29.18 -22.51
CA GLN A 433 23.94 -29.68 -23.00
C GLN A 433 23.54 -31.02 -22.34
N THR A 434 24.53 -31.89 -22.08
CA THR A 434 24.31 -33.15 -21.37
C THR A 434 24.01 -32.92 -19.89
N GLU A 435 24.61 -31.93 -19.25
CA GLU A 435 24.28 -31.49 -17.89
C GLU A 435 22.89 -30.86 -17.82
N LYS A 436 22.50 -30.00 -18.77
CA LYS A 436 21.12 -29.48 -18.83
C LYS A 436 20.08 -30.57 -19.03
N GLN A 437 20.38 -31.59 -19.85
CA GLN A 437 19.48 -32.72 -20.05
C GLN A 437 19.46 -33.68 -18.85
N LYS A 438 20.60 -33.94 -18.20
CA LYS A 438 20.67 -34.70 -16.93
C LYS A 438 19.97 -33.94 -15.79
N ALA A 439 20.12 -32.63 -15.71
CA ALA A 439 19.41 -31.78 -14.77
C ALA A 439 17.90 -31.85 -15.00
N ARG A 440 17.43 -31.71 -16.25
CA ARG A 440 16.01 -31.87 -16.60
C ARG A 440 15.48 -33.28 -16.33
N ALA A 441 16.23 -34.33 -16.66
CA ALA A 441 15.85 -35.71 -16.38
C ALA A 441 15.83 -36.00 -14.87
N SER A 442 16.76 -35.41 -14.11
CA SER A 442 16.77 -35.47 -12.65
C SER A 442 15.59 -34.70 -12.05
N VAL A 443 15.18 -33.56 -12.61
CA VAL A 443 13.99 -32.80 -12.22
C VAL A 443 12.70 -33.57 -12.52
N ILE A 444 12.61 -34.25 -13.66
CA ILE A 444 11.47 -35.12 -13.99
C ILE A 444 11.41 -36.34 -13.06
N LYS A 445 12.56 -36.97 -12.73
CA LYS A 445 12.64 -38.00 -11.70
C LYS A 445 12.32 -37.47 -10.28
N ARG A 446 12.69 -36.22 -9.96
CA ARG A 446 12.38 -35.52 -8.69
C ARG A 446 10.87 -35.35 -8.52
N LEU A 447 10.14 -35.04 -9.59
CA LEU A 447 8.68 -34.88 -9.60
C LEU A 447 7.90 -36.20 -9.46
N GLU A 448 8.48 -37.33 -9.84
CA GLU A 448 7.85 -38.65 -9.74
C GLU A 448 7.93 -39.26 -8.32
N ALA A 449 8.94 -38.89 -7.53
CA ALA A 449 9.19 -39.42 -6.19
C ALA A 449 8.34 -38.76 -5.09
N ILE A 450 7.95 -37.50 -5.28
CA ILE A 450 7.02 -36.78 -4.39
C ILE A 450 5.72 -36.62 -5.15
N GLN A 451 4.84 -37.60 -5.04
CA GLN A 451 3.47 -37.50 -5.56
C GLN A 451 2.68 -36.46 -4.75
N VAL A 452 2.86 -35.18 -5.06
CA VAL A 452 1.78 -34.20 -4.93
C VAL A 452 0.78 -34.60 -6.02
N ASN A 453 -0.04 -35.61 -5.72
CA ASN A 453 -0.96 -36.22 -6.70
C ASN A 453 -1.83 -35.12 -7.31
N LYS A 454 -1.54 -34.77 -8.57
CA LYS A 454 -2.34 -33.82 -9.36
C LYS A 454 -3.80 -34.29 -9.56
N SER A 455 -4.12 -35.53 -9.17
CA SER A 455 -5.37 -36.20 -9.51
C SER A 455 -6.22 -36.72 -8.34
N ASP A 456 -5.78 -36.63 -7.07
CA ASP A 456 -6.58 -37.15 -5.95
C ASP A 456 -6.75 -36.09 -4.85
N ASN A 457 -7.99 -35.62 -4.70
CA ASN A 457 -8.43 -34.48 -3.90
C ASN A 457 -8.47 -34.75 -2.37
N ARG A 458 -7.54 -35.55 -1.84
CA ARG A 458 -7.46 -35.87 -0.40
C ARG A 458 -6.04 -35.69 0.11
N ASP A 459 -5.90 -34.92 1.19
CA ASP A 459 -4.63 -34.79 1.90
C ASP A 459 -4.11 -36.18 2.29
N SER A 460 -2.81 -36.42 2.06
CA SER A 460 -2.20 -37.69 2.44
C SER A 460 -2.29 -37.88 3.96
N GLN A 461 -2.33 -39.14 4.41
CA GLN A 461 -2.31 -39.45 5.85
C GLN A 461 -1.12 -38.78 6.56
N THR A 462 -0.01 -38.59 5.85
CA THR A 462 1.16 -37.82 6.32
C THR A 462 0.82 -36.37 6.65
N VAL A 463 0.11 -35.65 5.78
CA VAL A 463 -0.32 -34.26 6.04
C VAL A 463 -1.24 -34.19 7.25
N ARG A 464 -2.19 -35.13 7.36
CA ARG A 464 -3.06 -35.24 8.54
C ARG A 464 -2.27 -35.43 9.83
N ASN A 465 -1.27 -36.32 9.82
CA ASN A 465 -0.41 -36.57 10.98
C ASN A 465 0.39 -35.32 11.37
N VAL A 466 0.93 -34.59 10.38
CA VAL A 466 1.64 -33.32 10.60
C VAL A 466 0.71 -32.28 11.22
N ILE A 467 -0.53 -32.14 10.73
CA ILE A 467 -1.51 -31.22 11.30
C ILE A 467 -1.82 -31.58 12.76
N MET A 468 -2.05 -32.86 13.05
CA MET A 468 -2.33 -33.31 14.42
C MET A 468 -1.15 -33.09 15.37
N MET A 469 0.09 -33.23 14.89
CA MET A 469 1.31 -32.93 15.64
C MET A 469 1.40 -31.45 16.04
N VAL A 470 1.09 -30.53 15.12
CA VAL A 470 1.27 -29.08 15.38
C VAL A 470 0.05 -28.42 16.03
N ALA A 471 -1.12 -29.06 15.98
CA ALA A 471 -2.37 -28.48 16.47
C ALA A 471 -2.33 -27.98 17.93
N PRO A 472 -1.71 -28.68 18.91
CA PRO A 472 -1.57 -28.17 20.27
C PRO A 472 -0.75 -26.87 20.35
N ALA A 473 0.33 -26.76 19.57
CA ALA A 473 1.18 -25.56 19.53
C ALA A 473 0.45 -24.34 18.93
N LEU A 474 -0.51 -24.61 18.04
CA LEU A 474 -1.37 -23.62 17.38
C LEU A 474 -2.72 -23.42 18.09
N ASP A 475 -2.84 -23.88 19.34
CA ASP A 475 -4.02 -23.71 20.20
C ASP A 475 -5.31 -24.35 19.65
N TYR A 476 -5.20 -25.35 18.77
CA TYR A 476 -6.33 -25.90 18.00
C TYR A 476 -7.15 -24.83 17.26
N ASN A 477 -6.56 -23.66 17.01
CA ASN A 477 -7.27 -22.53 16.42
C ASN A 477 -7.51 -22.78 14.93
N PRO A 478 -8.78 -22.90 14.46
CA PRO A 478 -9.06 -23.28 13.07
C PRO A 478 -8.46 -22.34 12.03
N ARG A 479 -8.38 -21.03 12.33
CA ARG A 479 -7.76 -20.03 11.44
C ARG A 479 -6.26 -20.24 11.35
N ARG A 480 -5.57 -20.45 12.48
CA ARG A 480 -4.12 -20.74 12.50
C ARG A 480 -3.79 -22.06 11.82
N ILE A 481 -4.65 -23.07 11.94
CA ILE A 481 -4.49 -24.35 11.22
C ILE A 481 -4.62 -24.15 9.71
N LYS A 482 -5.64 -23.41 9.23
CA LYS A 482 -5.76 -23.09 7.80
C LYS A 482 -4.54 -22.33 7.27
N HIS A 483 -4.08 -21.34 8.04
CA HIS A 483 -2.87 -20.59 7.70
C HIS A 483 -1.63 -21.50 7.66
N PHE A 484 -1.46 -22.36 8.65
CA PHE A 484 -0.41 -23.38 8.69
C PHE A 484 -0.44 -24.28 7.46
N ILE A 485 -1.61 -24.81 7.07
CA ILE A 485 -1.75 -25.68 5.90
C ILE A 485 -1.27 -24.97 4.63
N ASN A 486 -1.67 -23.71 4.42
CA ASN A 486 -1.28 -22.95 3.24
C ASN A 486 0.23 -22.67 3.21
N VAL A 487 0.81 -22.25 4.33
CA VAL A 487 2.26 -21.99 4.43
C VAL A 487 3.06 -23.28 4.32
N PHE A 488 2.62 -24.37 4.96
CA PHE A 488 3.26 -25.67 4.89
C PHE A 488 3.25 -26.21 3.46
N ARG A 489 2.11 -26.14 2.77
CA ARG A 489 2.01 -26.51 1.34
C ARG A 489 3.00 -25.69 0.51
N LEU A 490 3.03 -24.36 0.66
CA LEU A 490 3.97 -23.53 -0.08
C LEU A 490 5.44 -23.95 0.18
N LYS A 491 5.80 -24.19 1.44
CA LYS A 491 7.16 -24.63 1.79
C LYS A 491 7.49 -26.01 1.23
N VAL A 492 6.52 -26.90 1.08
CA VAL A 492 6.69 -28.18 0.38
C VAL A 492 7.01 -27.96 -1.10
N TYR A 493 6.30 -27.06 -1.79
CA TYR A 493 6.63 -26.71 -3.18
C TYR A 493 8.07 -26.16 -3.28
N ILE A 494 8.45 -25.24 -2.38
CA ILE A 494 9.80 -24.68 -2.38
C ILE A 494 10.83 -25.78 -2.11
N ALA A 495 10.64 -26.60 -1.08
CA ALA A 495 11.53 -27.69 -0.72
C ALA A 495 11.65 -28.75 -1.84
N ASN A 496 10.60 -28.96 -2.64
CA ASN A 496 10.65 -29.81 -3.82
C ASN A 496 11.53 -29.21 -4.92
N GLU A 497 11.25 -27.97 -5.33
CA GLU A 497 11.98 -27.31 -6.42
C GLU A 497 13.44 -27.03 -6.09
N THR A 498 13.73 -26.75 -4.82
CA THR A 498 15.10 -26.54 -4.31
C THR A 498 15.83 -27.85 -3.96
N GLY A 499 15.13 -28.99 -3.99
CA GLY A 499 15.73 -30.31 -3.77
C GLY A 499 15.97 -30.69 -2.30
N LEU A 500 15.37 -30.00 -1.34
CA LEU A 500 15.60 -30.20 0.10
C LEU A 500 15.10 -31.56 0.65
N PHE A 501 14.16 -32.20 -0.02
CA PHE A 501 13.67 -33.53 0.36
C PHE A 501 14.57 -34.69 -0.10
N PHE A 502 15.62 -34.41 -0.88
CA PHE A 502 16.44 -35.45 -1.50
C PHE A 502 17.81 -35.55 -0.84
N GLU A 503 18.31 -36.78 -0.72
CA GLU A 503 19.63 -37.07 -0.19
C GLU A 503 20.70 -36.75 -1.22
N GLU A 504 21.67 -35.92 -0.85
CA GLU A 504 22.89 -35.74 -1.63
C GLU A 504 23.86 -36.86 -1.29
N ARG A 505 24.42 -37.51 -2.31
CA ARG A 505 25.36 -38.62 -2.16
C ARG A 505 26.59 -38.38 -3.02
N ASP A 506 27.75 -38.79 -2.52
CA ASP A 506 29.00 -38.70 -3.29
C ASP A 506 29.07 -39.80 -4.37
N GLU A 507 30.12 -39.75 -5.20
CA GLU A 507 30.37 -40.77 -6.24
C GLU A 507 30.56 -42.20 -5.68
N LYS A 508 30.72 -42.33 -4.36
CA LYS A 508 30.91 -43.58 -3.63
C LYS A 508 29.67 -43.99 -2.83
N ASP A 509 28.52 -43.36 -3.09
CA ASP A 509 27.22 -43.59 -2.44
C ASP A 509 27.19 -43.26 -0.93
N ASN A 510 28.16 -42.50 -0.43
CA ASN A 510 28.13 -41.98 0.94
C ASN A 510 27.16 -40.80 1.04
N LEU A 511 26.39 -40.77 2.11
CA LEU A 511 25.45 -39.68 2.40
C LEU A 511 26.21 -38.39 2.70
N LEU A 512 26.13 -37.40 1.81
CA LEU A 512 26.74 -36.08 1.97
C LEU A 512 25.87 -35.18 2.85
N VAL A 513 24.55 -35.17 2.60
CA VAL A 513 23.60 -34.33 3.35
C VAL A 513 22.29 -35.09 3.62
N PRO A 514 21.81 -35.15 4.88
CA PRO A 514 20.52 -35.76 5.20
C PRO A 514 19.35 -35.02 4.53
N SER A 515 18.36 -35.79 4.06
CA SER A 515 17.12 -35.24 3.51
C SER A 515 16.23 -34.64 4.60
N LEU A 516 15.51 -33.56 4.26
CA LEU A 516 14.46 -33.01 5.10
C LEU A 516 13.22 -33.91 5.02
N THR A 517 12.50 -34.10 6.13
CA THR A 517 11.24 -34.85 6.14
C THR A 517 10.04 -33.91 6.16
N PHE A 518 8.85 -34.40 5.76
CA PHE A 518 7.60 -33.64 5.87
C PHE A 518 7.28 -33.22 7.31
N GLU A 519 7.59 -34.08 8.28
CA GLU A 519 7.37 -33.85 9.70
C GLU A 519 8.32 -32.79 10.27
N GLN A 520 9.61 -32.85 9.92
CA GLN A 520 10.57 -31.80 10.29
C GLN A 520 10.15 -30.45 9.69
N LEU A 521 9.78 -30.43 8.41
CA LEU A 521 9.28 -29.22 7.75
C LEU A 521 7.98 -28.72 8.40
N GLY A 522 7.09 -29.62 8.80
CA GLY A 522 5.84 -29.31 9.49
C GLY A 522 6.08 -28.68 10.86
N LYS A 523 6.92 -29.28 11.70
CA LYS A 523 7.34 -28.70 12.99
C LYS A 523 7.94 -27.32 12.79
N PHE A 524 8.89 -27.21 11.86
CA PHE A 524 9.57 -25.96 11.57
C PHE A 524 8.60 -24.88 11.05
N THR A 525 7.60 -25.26 10.26
CA THR A 525 6.55 -24.35 9.80
C THR A 525 5.73 -23.82 10.97
N ALA A 526 5.29 -24.68 11.89
CA ALA A 526 4.55 -24.24 13.08
C ALA A 526 5.41 -23.34 13.97
N ILE A 527 6.69 -23.66 14.14
CA ILE A 527 7.65 -22.82 14.85
C ILE A 527 7.76 -21.44 14.19
N SER A 528 7.94 -21.39 12.87
CA SER A 528 8.07 -20.12 12.14
C SER A 528 6.83 -19.24 12.22
N LEU A 529 5.64 -19.83 12.40
CA LEU A 529 4.38 -19.09 12.53
C LEU A 529 4.09 -18.64 13.97
N LYS A 530 4.39 -19.47 14.97
CA LYS A 530 4.02 -19.20 16.37
C LYS A 530 5.12 -18.47 17.15
N TRP A 531 6.39 -18.75 16.83
CA TRP A 531 7.56 -18.19 17.48
C TRP A 531 8.55 -17.64 16.43
N PRO A 532 8.15 -16.65 15.63
CA PRO A 532 8.96 -16.14 14.53
C PRO A 532 10.31 -15.57 15.02
N LEU A 533 10.37 -15.01 16.23
CA LEU A 533 11.61 -14.53 16.85
C LEU A 533 12.64 -15.66 17.14
N LEU A 534 12.22 -16.93 17.22
CA LEU A 534 13.16 -18.06 17.36
C LEU A 534 14.02 -18.21 16.09
N LEU A 535 13.53 -17.76 14.93
CA LEU A 535 14.29 -17.80 13.68
C LEU A 535 15.50 -16.85 13.73
N SER A 536 15.38 -15.69 14.40
CA SER A 536 16.51 -14.78 14.63
C SER A 536 17.59 -15.43 15.50
N ASP A 537 17.18 -16.17 16.54
CA ASP A 537 18.13 -16.85 17.42
C ASP A 537 18.75 -18.08 16.69
N LEU A 538 18.02 -18.69 15.75
CA LEU A 538 18.46 -19.80 14.90
C LEU A 538 19.54 -19.39 13.88
N GLU A 539 19.48 -18.16 13.37
CA GLU A 539 20.54 -17.60 12.51
C GLU A 539 21.87 -17.44 13.26
N ASN A 540 21.79 -17.07 14.53
CA ASN A 540 22.96 -16.88 15.39
C ASN A 540 23.49 -18.21 15.96
N ASP A 541 22.60 -19.12 16.36
CA ASP A 541 22.95 -20.46 16.85
C ASP A 541 22.21 -21.54 16.03
N LYS A 542 22.91 -22.07 15.03
CA LYS A 542 22.40 -23.15 14.15
C LYS A 542 22.11 -24.46 14.91
N GLN A 543 22.55 -24.62 16.16
CA GLN A 543 22.27 -25.80 16.97
C GLN A 543 21.09 -25.63 17.93
N ILE A 544 20.47 -24.45 17.98
CA ILE A 544 19.44 -24.13 18.99
C ILE A 544 18.25 -25.09 18.95
N LEU A 545 17.81 -25.55 17.77
CA LEU A 545 16.70 -26.52 17.67
C LEU A 545 17.08 -27.88 18.28
N ALA A 546 18.29 -28.37 18.01
CA ALA A 546 18.78 -29.62 18.59
C ALA A 546 18.97 -29.51 20.11
N LYS A 547 19.46 -28.37 20.60
CA LYS A 547 19.58 -28.08 22.04
C LYS A 547 18.21 -28.00 22.73
N LEU A 548 17.23 -27.33 22.10
CA LEU A 548 15.86 -27.24 22.61
C LEU A 548 15.17 -28.60 22.65
N GLU A 549 15.44 -29.49 21.68
CA GLU A 549 14.94 -30.86 21.69
C GLU A 549 15.50 -31.67 22.88
N LYS A 550 16.80 -31.53 23.18
CA LYS A 550 17.42 -32.15 24.36
C LYS A 550 16.86 -31.57 25.67
N PHE A 551 16.72 -30.25 25.74
CA PHE A 551 16.16 -29.55 26.90
C PHE A 551 14.70 -29.95 27.15
N ALA A 552 13.89 -30.03 26.10
CA ALA A 552 12.49 -30.38 26.19
C ALA A 552 12.26 -31.78 26.78
N ARG A 553 13.21 -32.70 26.53
CA ARG A 553 13.23 -34.07 27.04
C ARG A 553 13.85 -34.22 28.42
N GLY A 554 14.45 -33.16 28.98
CA GLY A 554 15.14 -33.21 30.27
C GLY A 554 16.50 -33.91 30.25
N GLU A 555 17.04 -34.20 29.06
CA GLU A 555 18.35 -34.86 28.87
C GLU A 555 19.52 -33.92 29.16
N TRP A 556 19.28 -32.60 29.13
CA TRP A 556 20.29 -31.59 29.29
C TRP A 556 19.71 -30.33 29.93
N HIS A 557 20.46 -29.73 30.86
CA HIS A 557 20.13 -28.46 31.50
C HIS A 557 21.11 -27.38 31.02
N PRO A 558 20.63 -26.26 30.47
CA PRO A 558 21.48 -25.21 29.93
C PRO A 558 22.27 -24.51 31.03
N PRO A 559 23.55 -24.16 30.78
CA PRO A 559 24.31 -23.24 31.64
C PRO A 559 23.60 -21.90 31.79
N ASN A 560 23.92 -21.15 32.85
CA ASN A 560 23.32 -19.84 33.12
C ASN A 560 23.51 -18.83 31.97
N GLU A 561 24.54 -19.00 31.15
CA GLU A 561 24.90 -18.14 30.01
C GLU A 561 24.04 -18.40 28.75
N GLU A 562 23.34 -19.54 28.64
CA GLU A 562 22.49 -19.86 27.48
C GLU A 562 21.05 -19.32 27.65
N GLU A 563 20.93 -17.99 27.75
CA GLU A 563 19.66 -17.27 27.99
C GLU A 563 18.57 -17.60 26.95
N SER A 564 18.94 -17.72 25.66
CA SER A 564 18.00 -18.07 24.58
C SER A 564 17.35 -19.44 24.77
N ILE A 565 18.12 -20.47 25.17
CA ILE A 565 17.55 -21.80 25.42
C ILE A 565 16.59 -21.76 26.60
N ARG A 566 16.96 -21.07 27.69
CA ARG A 566 16.09 -20.95 28.88
C ARG A 566 14.79 -20.23 28.55
N TYR A 567 14.88 -19.15 27.76
CA TYR A 567 13.74 -18.40 27.27
C TYR A 567 12.81 -19.24 26.40
N TRP A 568 13.32 -19.91 25.37
CA TRP A 568 12.48 -20.74 24.51
C TRP A 568 11.98 -22.01 25.21
N GLY A 569 12.80 -22.56 26.11
CA GLY A 569 12.48 -23.74 26.90
C GLY A 569 11.39 -23.52 27.95
N SER A 570 11.15 -22.28 28.40
CA SER A 570 10.05 -21.96 29.32
C SER A 570 8.67 -22.02 28.65
N HIS A 571 8.61 -21.93 27.32
CA HIS A 571 7.36 -21.99 26.57
C HIS A 571 6.83 -23.43 26.53
N THR A 572 5.84 -23.73 27.38
CA THR A 572 5.28 -25.08 27.56
C THR A 572 4.84 -25.76 26.26
N LYS A 573 4.20 -25.00 25.37
CA LYS A 573 3.73 -25.48 24.06
C LYS A 573 4.88 -25.76 23.08
N LEU A 574 5.90 -24.91 23.07
CA LEU A 574 7.11 -25.13 22.25
C LEU A 574 7.85 -26.37 22.77
N LYS A 575 8.01 -26.49 24.10
CA LYS A 575 8.60 -27.65 24.75
C LYS A 575 7.87 -28.94 24.35
N ALA A 576 6.54 -28.95 24.39
CA ALA A 576 5.73 -30.10 23.97
C ALA A 576 5.92 -30.46 22.49
N LEU A 577 5.98 -29.47 21.60
CA LEU A 577 6.22 -29.67 20.16
C LEU A 577 7.64 -30.21 19.89
N MET A 578 8.64 -29.71 20.60
CA MET A 578 10.03 -30.17 20.48
C MET A 578 10.18 -31.61 21.00
N ALA A 579 9.50 -31.96 22.09
CA ALA A 579 9.46 -33.32 22.64
C ALA A 579 8.57 -34.29 21.84
N TYR A 580 7.88 -33.84 20.79
CA TYR A 580 6.98 -34.69 20.00
C TYR A 580 7.79 -35.71 19.16
N SER A 581 7.93 -36.93 19.67
CA SER A 581 8.53 -38.07 18.96
C SER A 581 7.74 -39.33 19.32
N TYR A 582 6.84 -39.79 18.46
CA TYR A 582 5.97 -40.93 18.79
C TYR A 582 6.20 -42.12 17.84
N GLU A 583 6.64 -43.23 18.43
CA GLU A 583 6.16 -44.59 18.18
C GLU A 583 6.19 -45.35 19.52
N LYS A 584 5.13 -46.10 19.85
CA LYS A 584 5.22 -47.15 20.87
C LYS A 584 5.76 -48.39 20.17
N SER A 585 7.02 -48.75 20.46
CA SER A 585 7.54 -50.07 20.08
C SER A 585 6.72 -51.15 20.77
N THR A 586 6.23 -52.14 20.02
CA THR A 586 5.51 -53.31 20.55
C THR A 586 6.42 -54.34 21.21
N THR A 587 7.74 -54.10 21.20
CA THR A 587 8.74 -55.01 21.76
C THR A 587 9.78 -54.17 22.49
N GLU A 588 9.81 -54.33 23.80
CA GLU A 588 10.67 -53.65 24.79
C GLU A 588 10.34 -52.17 25.04
N GLU A 589 10.20 -51.82 26.34
CA GLU A 589 9.95 -50.48 26.89
C GLU A 589 11.16 -49.54 26.71
N VAL A 590 11.75 -49.50 25.51
CA VAL A 590 12.81 -48.55 25.15
C VAL A 590 12.21 -47.54 24.18
N LEU A 591 12.05 -46.30 24.65
CA LEU A 591 11.66 -45.16 23.84
C LEU A 591 12.77 -44.87 22.81
N GLN A 592 12.61 -45.32 21.57
CA GLN A 592 13.53 -44.99 20.48
C GLN A 592 13.09 -43.70 19.76
N ILE A 593 14.05 -42.83 19.47
CA ILE A 593 13.81 -41.56 18.78
C ILE A 593 13.47 -41.87 17.33
N ASN A 594 12.28 -41.50 16.88
CA ASN A 594 11.94 -41.56 15.45
C ASN A 594 12.69 -40.43 14.71
N PRO A 595 13.69 -40.74 13.85
CA PRO A 595 14.51 -39.74 13.17
C PRO A 595 13.70 -38.76 12.32
N LYS A 596 12.50 -39.18 11.90
CA LYS A 596 11.60 -38.41 11.05
C LYS A 596 11.13 -37.10 11.69
N PHE A 597 11.13 -37.01 13.02
CA PHE A 597 10.64 -35.85 13.77
C PHE A 597 11.75 -35.03 14.44
N SER A 598 12.98 -35.53 14.46
CA SER A 598 14.09 -34.95 15.21
C SER A 598 14.82 -33.89 14.40
N PHE A 599 15.25 -32.80 15.04
CA PHE A 599 16.11 -31.79 14.44
C PHE A 599 17.60 -32.06 14.64
N ALA A 600 17.98 -33.13 15.35
CA ALA A 600 19.36 -33.43 15.74
C ALA A 600 20.36 -33.52 14.57
N LYS A 601 19.90 -33.93 13.38
CA LYS A 601 20.73 -34.08 12.17
C LYS A 601 20.29 -33.16 11.02
N VAL A 602 19.40 -32.20 11.29
CA VAL A 602 18.84 -31.34 10.24
C VAL A 602 19.80 -30.17 9.96
N ASN A 603 20.05 -29.93 8.68
CA ASN A 603 20.79 -28.75 8.25
C ASN A 603 19.88 -27.51 8.35
N VAL A 604 20.18 -26.63 9.31
CA VAL A 604 19.40 -25.41 9.56
C VAL A 604 19.50 -24.39 8.43
N ASP A 605 20.62 -24.30 7.72
CA ASP A 605 20.75 -23.40 6.57
C ASP A 605 19.77 -23.80 5.46
N LYS A 606 19.59 -25.11 5.25
CA LYS A 606 18.57 -25.67 4.35
C LYS A 606 17.14 -25.36 4.81
N LEU A 607 16.86 -25.42 6.12
CA LEU A 607 15.56 -25.03 6.68
C LEU A 607 15.28 -23.53 6.49
N LEU A 608 16.27 -22.67 6.71
CA LEU A 608 16.10 -21.23 6.59
C LEU A 608 15.81 -20.79 5.14
N GLN A 609 16.17 -21.59 4.12
CA GLN A 609 15.82 -21.32 2.71
C GLN A 609 14.31 -21.37 2.44
N VAL A 610 13.51 -22.04 3.27
CA VAL A 610 12.05 -22.14 3.12
C VAL A 610 11.29 -21.28 4.13
N SER A 611 11.97 -20.42 4.90
CA SER A 611 11.36 -19.63 5.96
C SER A 611 11.59 -18.13 5.82
N PRO A 612 10.63 -17.30 6.27
CA PRO A 612 10.89 -15.89 6.46
C PRO A 612 11.90 -15.69 7.59
N ARG A 613 12.96 -14.91 7.35
CA ARG A 613 13.90 -14.48 8.39
C ARG A 613 13.25 -13.35 9.18
N VAL A 614 13.34 -13.42 10.51
CA VAL A 614 13.05 -12.27 11.36
C VAL A 614 14.37 -11.62 11.67
N ILE A 615 14.65 -10.50 11.01
CA ILE A 615 15.85 -9.72 11.29
C ILE A 615 15.64 -9.06 12.65
N ARG A 616 16.51 -9.37 13.61
CA ARG A 616 16.74 -8.49 14.76
C ARG A 616 17.98 -7.66 14.42
N PRO A 617 18.06 -6.38 14.82
CA PRO A 617 19.35 -5.71 14.85
C PRO A 617 20.31 -6.56 15.68
N ALA A 618 21.49 -6.84 15.11
CA ALA A 618 22.51 -7.64 15.75
C ALA A 618 22.78 -7.14 17.17
N ASN A 619 22.88 -8.08 18.11
CA ASN A 619 23.18 -7.83 19.51
C ASN A 619 24.46 -6.98 19.66
N GLU A 620 24.31 -5.70 20.00
CA GLU A 620 25.19 -5.08 20.98
C GLU A 620 24.47 -5.11 22.33
N PRO A 621 25.13 -5.55 23.42
CA PRO A 621 24.55 -5.48 24.75
C PRO A 621 24.37 -4.00 25.10
N ILE A 622 23.12 -3.52 25.04
CA ILE A 622 22.78 -2.16 25.42
C ILE A 622 23.03 -2.02 26.92
N GLN A 623 24.08 -1.28 27.29
CA GLN A 623 24.31 -0.89 28.66
C GLN A 623 23.13 -0.01 29.12
N PRO A 624 22.56 -0.19 30.34
CA PRO A 624 21.43 0.61 30.81
C PRO A 624 21.70 2.13 30.82
N GLN A 625 22.96 2.54 30.80
CA GLN A 625 23.38 3.93 30.69
C GLN A 625 23.27 4.48 29.25
N GLN A 626 23.33 3.63 28.22
CA GLN A 626 23.06 4.01 26.83
C GLN A 626 21.56 4.10 26.52
N ILE A 627 20.66 3.52 27.31
CA ILE A 627 19.20 3.74 27.14
C ILE A 627 18.81 5.19 27.50
N ARG A 628 19.55 5.84 28.41
CA ARG A 628 19.34 7.27 28.71
C ARG A 628 20.01 8.23 27.72
N GLN A 629 20.98 7.77 26.94
CA GLN A 629 21.67 8.59 25.94
C GLN A 629 21.20 8.33 24.49
N ASN A 630 20.79 7.11 24.14
CA ASN A 630 20.39 6.73 22.78
C ASN A 630 18.86 6.80 22.54
N VAL A 631 18.04 7.00 23.57
CA VAL A 631 16.63 7.43 23.40
C VAL A 631 16.54 8.91 22.97
N LYS A 632 17.66 9.66 23.00
CA LYS A 632 17.72 11.02 22.43
C LYS A 632 18.03 11.09 20.94
N THR A 633 18.34 9.98 20.25
CA THR A 633 18.84 10.04 18.85
C THR A 633 17.95 9.43 17.77
N PHE A 634 16.73 8.97 18.08
CA PHE A 634 15.69 8.75 17.05
C PHE A 634 14.40 9.55 17.29
N GLN A 635 14.53 10.62 18.06
CA GLN A 635 13.65 11.77 17.94
C GLN A 635 14.46 12.83 17.19
N TYR A 636 14.42 12.80 15.86
CA TYR A 636 14.40 14.09 15.16
C TYR A 636 13.02 14.69 15.46
N ILE A 637 12.78 15.10 16.72
CA ILE A 637 11.94 16.28 16.88
C ILE A 637 12.81 17.34 16.22
N PRO A 638 12.43 17.92 15.07
CA PRO A 638 13.21 19.01 14.51
C PRO A 638 13.41 19.99 15.66
N SER A 639 14.65 20.15 16.13
CA SER A 639 14.92 21.18 17.10
C SER A 639 14.38 22.45 16.48
N LEU A 640 13.48 23.14 17.18
CA LEU A 640 12.93 24.39 16.70
C LEU A 640 14.10 25.24 16.19
N PRO A 641 13.96 25.90 15.03
CA PRO A 641 15.00 26.76 14.49
C PRO A 641 15.58 27.66 15.60
N PRO A 642 16.90 27.95 15.62
CA PRO A 642 17.49 28.77 16.68
C PRO A 642 16.83 30.15 16.87
N ASP A 643 16.17 30.65 15.84
CA ASP A 643 15.39 31.89 15.75
C ASP A 643 13.89 31.70 16.03
N PHE A 644 13.43 30.49 16.34
CA PHE A 644 12.05 30.25 16.75
C PHE A 644 11.78 30.92 18.10
N ASN A 645 10.92 31.92 18.07
CA ASN A 645 10.45 32.61 19.26
C ASN A 645 8.93 32.60 19.29
N LEU A 646 8.37 32.23 20.44
CA LEU A 646 6.96 32.35 20.75
C LEU A 646 6.82 33.24 21.98
N GLU A 647 6.47 34.51 21.76
CA GLU A 647 6.29 35.48 22.84
C GLU A 647 4.99 35.19 23.60
N MET A 648 5.11 35.01 24.91
CA MET A 648 4.00 34.75 25.82
C MET A 648 3.85 35.89 26.82
N VAL A 649 2.61 36.23 27.18
CA VAL A 649 2.25 37.23 28.18
C VAL A 649 1.74 36.52 29.43
N ASP A 650 2.28 36.88 30.60
CA ASP A 650 1.81 36.35 31.89
C ASP A 650 0.46 36.97 32.29
N ILE A 651 -0.54 36.12 32.50
CA ILE A 651 -1.89 36.51 32.89
C ILE A 651 -2.10 36.13 34.35
N HIS A 652 -2.34 37.14 35.18
CA HIS A 652 -2.60 36.93 36.60
C HIS A 652 -4.00 36.35 36.83
N ALA A 653 -4.09 35.44 37.82
CA ALA A 653 -5.36 34.90 38.27
C ALA A 653 -6.32 36.04 38.69
N GLY A 654 -7.60 35.90 38.38
CA GLY A 654 -8.60 36.90 38.71
C GLY A 654 -10.02 36.46 38.38
N LYS A 655 -10.94 37.40 38.57
CA LYS A 655 -12.36 37.23 38.30
C LYS A 655 -12.82 38.28 37.31
N PHE A 656 -13.74 37.92 36.43
CA PHE A 656 -14.38 38.88 35.54
C PHE A 656 -15.80 38.45 35.16
N ASN A 657 -16.59 39.42 34.72
CA ASN A 657 -17.92 39.19 34.16
C ASN A 657 -17.80 38.80 32.68
N MET A 658 -18.09 37.53 32.37
CA MET A 658 -18.04 36.99 31.01
C MET A 658 -19.40 37.13 30.32
N GLY A 659 -19.40 37.49 29.03
CA GLY A 659 -20.60 37.64 28.21
C GLY A 659 -21.06 39.08 27.99
N SER A 660 -22.24 39.25 27.39
CA SER A 660 -22.86 40.56 27.16
C SER A 660 -24.37 40.46 26.97
N ASN A 661 -25.05 41.61 26.92
CA ASN A 661 -26.49 41.68 26.61
C ASN A 661 -26.79 41.89 25.12
N GLU A 662 -25.78 41.97 24.25
CA GLU A 662 -25.92 42.31 22.82
C GLU A 662 -26.52 41.16 22.00
N ASN A 663 -26.16 39.90 22.31
CA ASN A 663 -26.67 38.71 21.61
C ASN A 663 -27.08 37.60 22.59
N GLU A 664 -28.05 36.78 22.21
CA GLU A 664 -28.55 35.68 23.06
C GLU A 664 -27.48 34.64 23.40
N ASN A 665 -26.55 34.36 22.47
CA ASN A 665 -25.47 33.42 22.71
C ASN A 665 -24.38 33.96 23.65
N GLU A 666 -24.43 35.24 24.02
CA GLU A 666 -23.52 35.88 24.95
C GLU A 666 -24.13 36.03 26.36
N LYS A 667 -25.39 35.59 26.54
CA LYS A 667 -26.14 35.67 27.80
C LYS A 667 -26.17 34.34 28.55
N PRO A 668 -26.45 34.36 29.87
CA PRO A 668 -26.40 35.53 30.73
C PRO A 668 -24.95 35.95 31.00
N ILE A 669 -24.77 37.19 31.45
CA ILE A 669 -23.50 37.62 32.03
C ILE A 669 -23.32 36.88 33.36
N TYR A 670 -22.14 36.31 33.59
CA TYR A 670 -21.80 35.62 34.85
C TYR A 670 -20.34 35.85 35.26
N GLU A 671 -20.07 35.83 36.56
CA GLU A 671 -18.71 35.91 37.08
C GLU A 671 -18.00 34.56 36.90
N VAL A 672 -16.79 34.59 36.30
CA VAL A 672 -15.90 33.43 36.18
C VAL A 672 -14.57 33.71 36.86
N THR A 673 -14.01 32.69 37.54
CA THR A 673 -12.65 32.76 38.11
C THR A 673 -11.67 32.09 37.18
N VAL A 674 -10.65 32.83 36.73
CA VAL A 674 -9.61 32.33 35.82
C VAL A 674 -8.29 32.24 36.60
N PRO A 675 -7.62 31.07 36.67
CA PRO A 675 -6.31 30.95 37.31
C PRO A 675 -5.22 31.65 36.50
N ALA A 676 -3.99 31.67 37.02
CA ALA A 676 -2.87 32.27 36.30
C ALA A 676 -2.37 31.32 35.19
N PHE A 677 -2.06 31.89 34.02
CA PHE A 677 -1.56 31.17 32.84
C PHE A 677 -0.73 32.12 31.97
N GLN A 678 -0.04 31.60 30.96
CA GLN A 678 0.57 32.45 29.93
C GLN A 678 -0.24 32.33 28.63
N ILE A 679 -0.41 33.42 27.89
CA ILE A 679 -1.07 33.42 26.57
C ILE A 679 -0.15 33.98 25.50
N GLY A 680 -0.23 33.45 24.28
CA GLY A 680 0.51 33.98 23.14
C GLY A 680 0.21 35.46 22.96
N LYS A 681 1.26 36.27 22.86
CA LYS A 681 1.16 37.73 22.63
C LYS A 681 0.46 38.04 21.31
N TYR A 682 0.64 37.16 20.33
CA TYR A 682 0.10 37.20 18.98
C TYR A 682 -0.65 35.88 18.67
N PRO A 683 -1.53 35.85 17.66
CA PRO A 683 -1.92 34.60 17.00
C PRO A 683 -0.68 33.85 16.49
N VAL A 684 -0.76 32.53 16.36
CA VAL A 684 0.35 31.74 15.81
C VAL A 684 0.61 32.18 14.37
N THR A 685 1.84 32.58 14.08
CA THR A 685 2.25 33.01 12.74
C THR A 685 2.46 31.83 11.80
N GLN A 686 2.41 32.08 10.50
CA GLN A 686 2.74 31.08 9.47
C GLN A 686 4.16 30.53 9.63
N ALA A 687 5.14 31.37 9.98
CA ALA A 687 6.50 30.95 10.29
C ALA A 687 6.55 29.97 11.45
N GLN A 688 5.87 30.29 12.56
CA GLN A 688 5.83 29.44 13.75
C GLN A 688 5.11 28.12 13.45
N TYR A 689 3.98 28.17 12.75
CA TYR A 689 3.24 26.98 12.34
C TYR A 689 4.11 26.07 11.47
N GLN A 690 4.78 26.63 10.45
CA GLN A 690 5.66 25.87 9.58
C GLN A 690 6.87 25.29 10.32
N ALA A 691 7.46 26.02 11.26
CA ALA A 691 8.57 25.53 12.07
C ALA A 691 8.19 24.34 12.96
N VAL A 692 6.99 24.37 13.55
CA VAL A 692 6.49 23.28 14.40
C VAL A 692 5.96 22.12 13.54
N MET A 693 5.10 22.40 12.58
CA MET A 693 4.31 21.38 11.86
C MET A 693 5.00 20.87 10.59
N GLY A 694 5.94 21.63 10.02
CA GLY A 694 6.69 21.26 8.81
C GLY A 694 6.03 21.66 7.49
N TYR A 695 4.86 22.31 7.53
CA TYR A 695 4.12 22.80 6.36
C TYR A 695 3.34 24.06 6.71
N ASN A 696 2.87 24.81 5.71
CA ASN A 696 2.04 26.01 5.88
C ASN A 696 0.72 25.84 5.08
N PRO A 697 -0.45 25.72 5.75
CA PRO A 697 -1.74 25.55 5.07
C PRO A 697 -2.38 26.87 4.60
N SER A 698 -1.82 28.02 4.97
CA SER A 698 -2.45 29.32 4.77
C SER A 698 -2.61 29.69 3.30
N ARG A 699 -3.79 30.21 2.97
CA ARG A 699 -4.12 30.78 1.66
C ARG A 699 -3.33 32.07 1.40
N PHE A 700 -3.21 32.95 2.40
CA PHE A 700 -2.51 34.22 2.31
C PHE A 700 -1.04 34.07 2.70
N SER A 701 -0.25 33.40 1.85
CA SER A 701 1.14 33.02 2.13
C SER A 701 2.20 34.08 1.78
N GLY A 702 1.79 35.34 1.60
CA GLY A 702 2.67 36.42 1.13
C GLY A 702 3.68 36.92 2.16
N ASN A 703 3.39 36.77 3.47
CA ASN A 703 4.28 37.19 4.55
C ASN A 703 4.29 36.15 5.68
N PRO A 704 5.47 35.62 6.09
CA PRO A 704 5.57 34.59 7.12
C PRO A 704 5.14 35.06 8.52
N GLN A 705 5.04 36.37 8.76
CA GLN A 705 4.54 36.97 10.01
C GLN A 705 3.03 37.14 10.05
N ASN A 706 2.31 36.81 8.97
CA ASN A 706 0.85 36.74 9.02
C ASN A 706 0.41 35.60 9.95
N PRO A 707 -0.78 35.71 10.56
CA PRO A 707 -1.36 34.60 11.31
C PRO A 707 -1.55 33.39 10.37
N VAL A 708 -1.31 32.20 10.90
CA VAL A 708 -1.69 30.97 10.21
C VAL A 708 -3.20 30.89 10.15
N GLU A 709 -3.74 30.70 8.95
CA GLU A 709 -5.15 30.42 8.68
C GLU A 709 -5.32 29.17 7.82
N SER A 710 -6.58 28.79 7.54
CA SER A 710 -6.95 27.53 6.90
C SER A 710 -6.55 26.31 7.75
N VAL A 711 -6.64 26.48 9.08
CA VAL A 711 -6.36 25.43 10.07
C VAL A 711 -7.64 25.02 10.79
N THR A 712 -7.85 23.71 10.88
CA THR A 712 -8.96 23.13 11.65
C THR A 712 -8.65 23.20 13.15
N TRP A 713 -9.67 22.99 13.99
CA TRP A 713 -9.48 22.92 15.44
C TRP A 713 -8.52 21.77 15.82
N PHE A 714 -8.58 20.64 15.10
CA PHE A 714 -7.67 19.51 15.30
C PHE A 714 -6.23 19.86 14.92
N ASN A 715 -6.02 20.61 13.83
CA ASN A 715 -4.68 21.10 13.45
C ASN A 715 -4.09 22.01 14.54
N ALA A 716 -4.92 22.88 15.10
CA ALA A 716 -4.53 23.79 16.17
C ALA A 716 -4.18 23.03 17.47
N GLN A 717 -4.94 21.98 17.83
CA GLN A 717 -4.59 21.07 18.92
C GLN A 717 -3.29 20.32 18.68
N ALA A 718 -3.11 19.75 17.48
CA ALA A 718 -1.90 19.02 17.10
C ALA A 718 -0.66 19.93 17.15
N PHE A 719 -0.78 21.19 16.75
CA PHE A 719 0.28 22.19 16.92
C PHE A 719 0.64 22.38 18.40
N CYS A 720 -0.35 22.55 19.28
CA CYS A 720 -0.12 22.71 20.72
C CYS A 720 0.58 21.50 21.33
N GLU A 721 0.14 20.29 20.98
CA GLU A 721 0.74 19.05 21.45
C GLU A 721 2.20 18.91 20.97
N LYS A 722 2.45 19.16 19.68
CA LYS A 722 3.79 19.10 19.10
C LYS A 722 4.72 20.15 19.70
N LEU A 723 4.24 21.37 19.91
CA LEU A 723 4.99 22.44 20.58
C LEU A 723 5.31 22.07 22.04
N SER A 724 4.37 21.40 22.73
CA SER A 724 4.60 20.91 24.10
C SER A 724 5.71 19.87 24.15
N GLN A 725 5.72 18.93 23.21
CA GLN A 725 6.77 17.92 23.08
C GLN A 725 8.13 18.55 22.76
N LEU A 726 8.16 19.57 21.90
CA LEU A 726 9.38 20.28 21.50
C LEU A 726 10.02 21.10 22.63
N THR A 727 9.21 21.67 23.51
CA THR A 727 9.66 22.66 24.51
C THR A 727 9.67 22.11 25.94
N GLY A 728 9.00 20.99 26.20
CA GLY A 728 8.80 20.44 27.54
C GLY A 728 7.83 21.27 28.40
N LYS A 729 7.11 22.24 27.82
CA LYS A 729 6.06 23.03 28.48
C LYS A 729 4.69 22.54 28.05
N ASN A 730 3.64 22.80 28.85
CA ASN A 730 2.28 22.38 28.51
C ASN A 730 1.54 23.47 27.72
N TYR A 731 1.61 23.41 26.39
CA TYR A 731 0.85 24.27 25.49
C TYR A 731 -0.49 23.65 25.10
N ARG A 732 -1.53 24.49 25.05
CA ARG A 732 -2.89 24.10 24.63
C ARG A 732 -3.62 25.29 24.01
N LEU A 733 -4.79 25.04 23.44
CA LEU A 733 -5.71 26.12 23.05
C LEU A 733 -6.25 26.83 24.31
N PRO A 734 -6.49 28.14 24.25
CA PRO A 734 -7.21 28.82 25.32
C PRO A 734 -8.60 28.23 25.47
N THR A 735 -9.08 28.14 26.71
CA THR A 735 -10.52 28.08 26.93
C THR A 735 -11.17 29.38 26.49
N GLU A 736 -12.46 29.33 26.21
CA GLU A 736 -13.24 30.52 25.86
C GLU A 736 -13.17 31.59 26.96
N ALA A 737 -13.16 31.17 28.23
CA ALA A 737 -13.07 32.06 29.38
C ALA A 737 -11.68 32.72 29.50
N GLU A 738 -10.61 31.96 29.33
CA GLU A 738 -9.24 32.51 29.29
C GLU A 738 -9.07 33.50 28.14
N TRP A 739 -9.62 33.19 26.97
CA TRP A 739 -9.57 34.07 25.81
C TRP A 739 -10.27 35.41 26.08
N GLU A 740 -11.52 35.40 26.58
CA GLU A 740 -12.25 36.65 26.83
C GLU A 740 -11.63 37.45 27.98
N TYR A 741 -11.14 36.78 29.02
CA TYR A 741 -10.43 37.43 30.12
C TYR A 741 -9.19 38.18 29.62
N ALA A 742 -8.39 37.49 28.78
CA ALA A 742 -7.21 38.07 28.15
C ALA A 742 -7.57 39.21 27.19
N CYS A 743 -8.63 39.05 26.39
CA CYS A 743 -9.12 40.06 25.46
C CYS A 743 -9.50 41.35 26.20
N ARG A 744 -10.34 41.23 27.23
CA ARG A 744 -10.85 42.35 28.02
C ARG A 744 -9.78 43.07 28.81
N ALA A 745 -8.74 42.38 29.29
CA ALA A 745 -7.65 43.00 30.04
C ALA A 745 -8.12 43.99 31.13
N ARG A 746 -9.15 43.56 31.91
CA ARG A 746 -9.88 44.31 32.97
C ARG A 746 -10.95 45.31 32.52
N THR A 747 -11.20 45.51 31.23
CA THR A 747 -12.29 46.37 30.77
C THR A 747 -13.61 45.61 30.67
N GLU A 748 -14.72 46.28 30.98
CA GLU A 748 -16.08 45.74 30.80
C GLU A 748 -16.75 46.22 29.49
N THR A 749 -16.05 47.05 28.72
CA THR A 749 -16.51 47.69 27.48
C THR A 749 -16.63 46.73 26.30
N LEU A 750 -17.23 47.19 25.20
CA LEU A 750 -17.44 46.45 23.95
C LEU A 750 -16.12 45.95 23.34
N PHE A 751 -15.08 46.77 23.40
CA PHE A 751 -13.70 46.45 23.01
C PHE A 751 -12.76 46.74 24.18
N SER A 752 -11.54 46.20 24.14
CA SER A 752 -10.54 46.41 25.20
C SER A 752 -10.02 47.85 25.33
N PHE A 753 -10.35 48.71 24.37
CA PHE A 753 -10.01 50.13 24.35
C PHE A 753 -11.21 51.06 24.61
N GLY A 754 -12.42 50.53 24.77
CA GLY A 754 -13.63 51.31 25.02
C GLY A 754 -14.84 50.85 24.19
N ASP A 755 -15.87 51.70 24.13
CA ASP A 755 -17.13 51.42 23.42
C ASP A 755 -17.21 52.08 22.04
N ASP A 756 -16.26 52.95 21.71
CA ASP A 756 -16.23 53.71 20.46
C ASP A 756 -15.72 52.85 19.29
N LYS A 757 -16.64 52.48 18.39
CA LYS A 757 -16.35 51.67 17.19
C LYS A 757 -15.45 52.39 16.19
N GLU A 758 -15.41 53.72 16.20
CA GLU A 758 -14.59 54.49 15.25
C GLU A 758 -13.09 54.25 15.48
N GLN A 759 -12.70 53.92 16.72
CA GLN A 759 -11.32 53.62 17.11
C GLN A 759 -10.88 52.19 16.74
N LEU A 760 -11.79 51.31 16.30
CA LEU A 760 -11.44 49.91 15.98
C LEU A 760 -10.34 49.80 14.91
N GLY A 761 -10.27 50.77 14.00
CA GLY A 761 -9.23 50.84 12.96
C GLY A 761 -7.80 50.86 13.49
N ASP A 762 -7.58 51.35 14.70
CA ASP A 762 -6.27 51.42 15.34
C ASP A 762 -5.86 50.12 16.03
N TYR A 763 -6.82 49.24 16.35
CA TYR A 763 -6.63 48.01 17.13
C TYR A 763 -6.85 46.71 16.33
N ALA A 764 -7.49 46.77 15.17
CA ALA A 764 -7.87 45.57 14.43
C ALA A 764 -7.77 45.70 12.91
N TRP A 765 -7.51 44.56 12.28
CA TRP A 765 -7.75 44.34 10.85
C TRP A 765 -9.12 43.68 10.67
N PHE A 766 -10.03 44.35 9.96
CA PHE A 766 -11.39 43.89 9.70
C PHE A 766 -11.81 44.32 8.29
N ARG A 767 -13.03 43.96 7.87
CA ARG A 767 -13.49 44.06 6.46
C ARG A 767 -13.17 45.39 5.77
N THR A 768 -13.24 46.50 6.49
CA THR A 768 -13.11 47.85 5.91
C THR A 768 -11.66 48.31 5.73
N ASN A 769 -10.72 47.79 6.52
CA ASN A 769 -9.32 48.24 6.50
C ASN A 769 -8.30 47.14 6.16
N SER A 770 -8.72 45.88 6.01
CA SER A 770 -7.84 44.72 5.78
C SER A 770 -7.46 44.48 4.32
N ASN A 771 -8.06 45.19 3.36
CA ASN A 771 -7.89 44.92 1.92
C ASN A 771 -8.20 43.47 1.49
N ASN A 772 -9.07 42.78 2.23
CA ASN A 772 -9.50 41.39 1.99
C ASN A 772 -8.41 40.31 2.18
N GLU A 773 -7.47 40.53 3.09
CA GLU A 773 -6.41 39.56 3.43
C GLU A 773 -6.00 39.65 4.90
N THR A 774 -5.24 38.65 5.37
CA THR A 774 -4.56 38.70 6.67
C THR A 774 -3.34 39.62 6.61
N HIS A 775 -3.02 40.23 7.76
CA HIS A 775 -1.88 41.14 7.92
C HIS A 775 -0.89 40.60 8.95
N PRO A 776 0.38 41.06 8.93
CA PRO A 776 1.36 40.65 9.92
C PRO A 776 0.86 40.92 11.35
N VAL A 777 1.14 39.99 12.25
CA VAL A 777 0.72 40.12 13.65
C VAL A 777 1.40 41.33 14.31
N GLY A 778 0.67 42.00 15.20
CA GLY A 778 1.23 43.11 15.98
C GLY A 778 1.37 44.45 15.28
N GLU A 779 0.80 44.63 14.09
CA GLU A 779 0.80 45.93 13.37
C GLU A 779 -0.25 46.94 13.88
N LYS A 780 -1.17 46.49 14.74
CA LYS A 780 -2.18 47.32 15.41
C LYS A 780 -1.84 47.54 16.88
N LEU A 781 -2.55 48.46 17.54
CA LEU A 781 -2.35 48.70 18.97
C LEU A 781 -2.78 47.46 19.80
N PRO A 782 -2.02 47.10 20.84
CA PRO A 782 -2.41 46.00 21.74
C PRO A 782 -3.50 46.43 22.71
N ASN A 783 -4.10 45.46 23.38
CA ASN A 783 -4.95 45.72 24.54
C ASN A 783 -4.12 46.16 25.78
N PRO A 784 -4.75 46.57 26.89
CA PRO A 784 -4.06 47.01 28.11
C PRO A 784 -3.04 46.03 28.73
N TRP A 785 -3.07 44.75 28.35
CA TRP A 785 -2.09 43.74 28.79
C TRP A 785 -0.99 43.46 27.77
N GLY A 786 -0.94 44.21 26.67
CA GLY A 786 0.09 44.05 25.64
C GLY A 786 -0.18 42.88 24.70
N ILE A 787 -1.42 42.40 24.61
CA ILE A 787 -1.83 41.31 23.71
C ILE A 787 -2.42 41.92 22.44
N TYR A 788 -1.93 41.47 21.29
CA TYR A 788 -2.26 42.02 19.99
C TYR A 788 -3.31 41.20 19.26
N ASP A 789 -3.96 41.85 18.29
CA ASP A 789 -4.90 41.24 17.34
C ASP A 789 -6.12 40.56 17.99
N MET A 790 -6.46 40.91 19.24
CA MET A 790 -7.61 40.33 19.96
C MET A 790 -8.98 40.74 19.38
N HIS A 791 -9.02 41.68 18.44
CA HIS A 791 -10.24 42.24 17.85
C HIS A 791 -10.30 42.11 16.32
N GLY A 792 -9.49 41.27 15.69
CA GLY A 792 -9.55 41.04 14.25
C GLY A 792 -8.39 40.21 13.70
N ASN A 793 -8.06 40.44 12.42
CA ASN A 793 -7.10 39.66 11.65
C ASN A 793 -7.60 38.24 11.37
N VAL A 794 -7.68 37.35 12.36
CA VAL A 794 -8.28 36.00 12.22
C VAL A 794 -9.16 35.67 13.41
N TRP A 795 -10.22 34.91 13.17
CA TRP A 795 -10.93 34.22 14.23
C TRP A 795 -9.99 33.22 14.90
N GLU A 796 -10.14 33.01 16.20
CA GLU A 796 -9.24 32.14 16.95
C GLU A 796 -9.97 30.98 17.62
N TRP A 797 -9.50 29.76 17.34
CA TRP A 797 -10.00 28.54 17.98
C TRP A 797 -9.83 28.54 19.49
N CYS A 798 -10.92 28.23 20.21
CA CYS A 798 -10.92 27.92 21.64
C CYS A 798 -11.15 26.42 21.88
N ALA A 799 -10.76 25.91 23.04
CA ALA A 799 -10.96 24.51 23.42
C ALA A 799 -12.44 24.12 23.60
N ASP A 800 -13.29 25.08 23.94
CA ASP A 800 -14.70 24.88 24.28
C ASP A 800 -15.55 24.44 23.07
N GLN A 801 -16.53 23.58 23.36
CA GLN A 801 -17.59 23.24 22.43
C GLN A 801 -18.65 24.35 22.43
N HIS A 802 -19.26 24.60 21.27
CA HIS A 802 -20.31 25.58 21.16
C HIS A 802 -21.57 25.15 21.94
N HIS A 803 -22.11 26.10 22.70
CA HIS A 803 -23.40 26.02 23.36
C HIS A 803 -24.19 27.30 23.03
N GLU A 804 -25.50 27.15 22.81
CA GLU A 804 -26.39 28.22 22.35
C GLU A 804 -26.42 29.44 23.28
N SER A 805 -26.12 29.26 24.56
CA SER A 805 -25.98 30.34 25.55
C SER A 805 -25.12 29.89 26.75
N TYR A 806 -24.84 30.78 27.70
CA TYR A 806 -24.21 30.45 28.98
C TYR A 806 -25.20 30.00 30.07
N ALA A 807 -26.51 29.94 29.78
CA ALA A 807 -27.53 29.65 30.78
C ALA A 807 -27.29 28.29 31.47
N ASP A 808 -26.98 27.27 30.67
CA ASP A 808 -26.77 25.90 31.12
C ASP A 808 -25.30 25.59 31.45
N LYS A 809 -24.44 26.62 31.57
CA LYS A 809 -23.02 26.41 31.85
C LYS A 809 -22.84 25.81 33.25
N PRO A 810 -22.18 24.63 33.38
CA PRO A 810 -22.01 23.96 34.67
C PRO A 810 -21.25 24.80 35.70
N ASP A 811 -21.67 24.74 36.97
CA ASP A 811 -21.10 25.56 38.05
C ASP A 811 -19.61 25.31 38.31
N ASN A 812 -19.13 24.08 38.12
CA ASN A 812 -17.71 23.75 38.25
C ASN A 812 -16.86 24.46 37.19
N ILE A 813 -17.41 24.66 35.99
CA ILE A 813 -16.75 25.37 34.89
C ILE A 813 -16.87 26.89 35.09
N LYS A 814 -18.00 27.40 35.60
CA LYS A 814 -18.14 28.81 36.02
C LYS A 814 -17.12 29.19 37.10
N LYS A 815 -16.79 28.27 38.01
CA LYS A 815 -15.82 28.49 39.09
C LYS A 815 -14.36 28.31 38.67
N ASN A 816 -14.08 27.67 37.53
CA ASN A 816 -12.73 27.50 37.03
C ASN A 816 -12.69 27.65 35.49
N GLY A 817 -12.38 28.87 35.06
CA GLY A 817 -12.30 29.24 33.65
C GLY A 817 -11.21 28.51 32.86
N SER A 818 -10.27 27.81 33.49
CA SER A 818 -9.25 27.02 32.76
C SER A 818 -9.73 25.63 32.34
N ILE A 819 -10.96 25.24 32.72
CA ILE A 819 -11.61 24.01 32.25
C ILE A 819 -12.49 24.35 31.04
N ALA A 820 -12.24 23.70 29.90
CA ALA A 820 -13.06 23.89 28.71
C ALA A 820 -14.47 23.30 28.90
N TRP A 821 -15.49 23.99 28.43
CA TRP A 821 -16.85 23.47 28.37
C TRP A 821 -17.03 22.57 27.14
N ALA A 822 -16.75 21.28 27.30
CA ALA A 822 -16.80 20.28 26.23
C ALA A 822 -17.23 18.91 26.75
N ASP A 823 -17.87 18.12 25.87
CA ASP A 823 -18.21 16.72 26.14
C ASP A 823 -17.07 15.77 25.75
N ASN A 824 -17.04 14.58 26.36
CA ASN A 824 -16.01 13.56 26.08
C ASN A 824 -16.10 12.93 24.68
N ASN A 825 -17.18 13.17 23.93
CA ASN A 825 -17.41 12.59 22.59
C ASN A 825 -17.21 13.64 21.50
N ILE A 826 -15.95 14.03 21.30
CA ILE A 826 -15.57 14.98 20.24
C ILE A 826 -15.63 14.27 18.89
N THR A 827 -16.39 14.83 17.95
CA THR A 827 -16.42 14.35 16.55
C THR A 827 -16.15 15.53 15.60
N ASN A 828 -15.86 15.28 14.32
CA ASN A 828 -15.66 16.36 13.33
C ASN A 828 -16.85 17.33 13.18
N GLN A 829 -18.05 16.94 13.61
CA GLN A 829 -19.26 17.81 13.56
C GLN A 829 -19.52 18.51 14.89
N SER A 830 -18.62 18.36 15.86
CA SER A 830 -18.70 19.10 17.11
C SER A 830 -18.34 20.55 16.81
N SER A 831 -19.33 21.44 16.82
CA SER A 831 -19.08 22.86 16.63
C SER A 831 -18.25 23.41 17.79
N ARG A 832 -17.19 24.16 17.46
CA ARG A 832 -16.21 24.73 18.39
C ARG A 832 -16.31 26.24 18.40
N ILE A 833 -15.94 26.84 19.53
CA ILE A 833 -16.00 28.29 19.68
C ILE A 833 -14.83 28.96 18.98
N LEU A 834 -15.15 30.03 18.26
CA LEU A 834 -14.22 31.03 17.73
C LEU A 834 -14.42 32.37 18.43
N ARG A 835 -13.32 33.09 18.63
CA ARG A 835 -13.29 34.42 19.24
C ARG A 835 -12.46 35.43 18.43
N GLY A 836 -12.76 36.72 18.58
CA GLY A 836 -11.92 37.83 18.09
C GLY A 836 -12.38 38.56 16.82
N GLY A 837 -13.18 37.94 15.96
CA GLY A 837 -13.46 38.48 14.63
C GLY A 837 -12.30 38.23 13.67
N SER A 838 -12.45 38.60 12.39
CA SER A 838 -11.41 38.39 11.38
C SER A 838 -11.34 39.54 10.37
N TRP A 839 -10.32 39.50 9.50
CA TRP A 839 -10.13 40.44 8.41
C TRP A 839 -11.35 40.57 7.49
N PHE A 840 -12.23 39.57 7.44
CA PHE A 840 -13.40 39.53 6.55
C PHE A 840 -14.68 40.07 7.20
N HIS A 841 -14.73 40.14 8.52
CA HIS A 841 -15.97 40.40 9.26
C HIS A 841 -16.18 41.88 9.56
N ILE A 842 -17.45 42.24 9.80
CA ILE A 842 -17.86 43.60 10.19
C ILE A 842 -17.46 43.89 11.65
N PRO A 843 -17.26 45.18 12.03
CA PRO A 843 -16.82 45.59 13.38
C PRO A 843 -17.56 44.95 14.56
N VAL A 844 -18.85 44.63 14.42
CA VAL A 844 -19.67 44.05 15.50
C VAL A 844 -19.19 42.65 15.91
N LYS A 845 -18.54 41.93 15.00
CA LYS A 845 -17.98 40.59 15.27
C LYS A 845 -16.64 40.63 16.01
N SER A 846 -16.02 41.80 16.12
CA SER A 846 -14.75 42.05 16.81
C SER A 846 -14.89 42.42 18.29
N ARG A 847 -16.11 42.45 18.84
CA ARG A 847 -16.33 42.77 20.27
C ARG A 847 -15.72 41.69 21.17
N SER A 848 -15.31 42.08 22.38
CA SER A 848 -14.72 41.18 23.39
C SER A 848 -15.60 39.96 23.70
N ALA A 849 -16.92 40.18 23.77
CA ALA A 849 -17.90 39.12 24.06
C ALA A 849 -18.39 38.34 22.82
N SER A 850 -18.02 38.76 21.61
CA SER A 850 -18.56 38.14 20.39
C SER A 850 -18.13 36.69 20.27
N ARG A 851 -19.10 35.80 20.08
CA ARG A 851 -18.91 34.36 19.88
C ARG A 851 -19.34 33.96 18.49
N GLU A 852 -18.53 33.12 17.85
CA GLU A 852 -18.90 32.44 16.61
C GLU A 852 -18.64 30.94 16.75
N LYS A 853 -19.25 30.14 15.89
CA LYS A 853 -19.02 28.69 15.85
C LYS A 853 -18.76 28.21 14.44
N TYR A 854 -17.85 27.25 14.35
CA TYR A 854 -17.65 26.43 13.15
C TYR A 854 -17.40 24.99 13.57
N ASP A 855 -17.58 24.05 12.64
CA ASP A 855 -17.32 22.65 12.94
C ASP A 855 -15.82 22.44 13.14
N ALA A 856 -15.44 21.50 14.03
CA ALA A 856 -14.04 21.30 14.41
C ALA A 856 -13.10 20.97 13.22
N ASP A 857 -13.66 20.53 12.09
CA ASP A 857 -12.96 20.16 10.86
C ASP A 857 -12.98 21.25 9.78
N ASP A 858 -13.61 22.40 10.07
CA ASP A 858 -13.62 23.54 9.18
C ASP A 858 -12.28 24.29 9.27
N GLY A 859 -11.64 24.54 8.13
CA GLY A 859 -10.42 25.35 8.03
C GLY A 859 -10.61 26.46 7.00
N PHE A 860 -11.12 27.61 7.43
CA PHE A 860 -11.34 28.77 6.55
C PHE A 860 -10.15 29.73 6.57
N ASN A 861 -10.06 30.57 5.52
CA ASN A 861 -8.95 31.49 5.31
C ASN A 861 -8.97 32.73 6.20
N ASP A 862 -9.86 32.76 7.18
CA ASP A 862 -9.98 33.80 8.19
C ASP A 862 -10.04 33.19 9.60
N ILE A 863 -9.73 31.90 9.75
CA ILE A 863 -9.69 31.17 11.02
C ILE A 863 -8.26 30.69 11.28
N GLY A 864 -7.70 31.14 12.39
CA GLY A 864 -6.42 30.73 12.97
C GLY A 864 -6.59 30.36 14.45
N PHE A 865 -5.54 30.55 15.24
CA PHE A 865 -5.57 30.30 16.68
C PHE A 865 -4.39 30.98 17.39
N ARG A 866 -4.50 31.08 18.71
CA ARG A 866 -3.38 31.35 19.62
C ARG A 866 -3.26 30.25 20.65
N VAL A 867 -2.14 30.21 21.35
CA VAL A 867 -1.85 29.19 22.37
C VAL A 867 -1.80 29.78 23.77
N VAL A 868 -2.07 28.95 24.76
CA VAL A 868 -1.77 29.21 26.18
C VAL A 868 -0.77 28.18 26.68
N CYS A 869 0.01 28.57 27.69
CA CYS A 869 0.91 27.68 28.42
C CYS A 869 0.50 27.66 29.90
N ASP A 870 0.34 26.47 30.46
CA ASP A 870 0.11 26.35 31.89
C ASP A 870 1.38 26.68 32.68
N LEU A 871 1.21 27.35 33.82
CA LEU A 871 2.32 27.59 34.75
C LEU A 871 2.66 26.28 35.50
N PRO A 872 3.94 26.04 35.84
CA PRO A 872 4.32 24.89 36.64
C PRO A 872 3.55 24.90 37.96
N GLN A 873 2.81 23.84 38.27
CA GLN A 873 2.21 23.70 39.60
C GLN A 873 3.36 23.65 40.61
N SER A 874 3.43 24.64 41.51
CA SER A 874 4.31 24.56 42.66
C SER A 874 3.91 23.33 43.45
N VAL A 875 4.76 22.31 43.44
CA VAL A 875 4.63 21.16 44.34
C VAL A 875 4.80 21.70 45.74
N ASN A 876 3.68 22.03 46.39
CA ASN A 876 3.69 22.31 47.82
C ASN A 876 4.06 21.01 48.52
N SER A 877 5.26 21.03 49.09
CA SER A 877 5.87 20.06 50.00
C SER A 877 4.98 19.66 51.16
#